data_AF-B8PXM3-F1
#
_entry.id   AF-B8PXM3-F1
#
_cell.length_a   1.000
_cell.length_b   1.000
_cell.length_c   1.000
_cell.angle_alpha   90.00
_cell.angle_beta   90.00
_cell.angle_gamma   90.00
#
_symmetry.space_group_name_H-M   'P 1'
#
loop_
_entity.id
_entity.type
_entity.pdbx_description
1 polymer ?
#
loop_
_entity_poly.entity_id
_entity_poly.type
_entity_poly.pdbx_seq_one_letter_code
_entity_poly.pdbx_strand_id
1 'polypeptide(L)'
;MGGEHRESRCLCQVLSSATTPHPQTIFGDRRALNQTEPDAGLALTLAVMHVDAFVEIAVNLYYYATMLSSSCAASMLSDCVSSSGLIPGLFWCRPVWLDFPIIALFRPSEALFLTSFPGSRNTTHQSLPRGARVLPGTFPLSCTFAWLEKTVTRNIVVYNIRRYMMPPLTALAGIPLKVAIPAAATTLAYLNARWSVSHDVALGRAFAHTVLQPALAERNDRLNLFYLLEYYALSPKLANNTWIVYNGRSWTFHEGYEMVLRYGHWLKTVHGVKPKEIVAMDFMNSSTFIFLMFGLWSIGAVPAFINYNLSGKPLTHSVKASTARLLFVDEDVRECFPQEQLDIFTSPDFHEDKGPMTVVFFTPDLEAQILQTQPVREDDRARQGVIRRDMAILIYTSGTTGLPKPAIVSWAKCYAGGYFSGSYMGLKQSDRFYTVRENDATAVQYVGETMRYLLAVPPEVDPVTGEDLDKKHNVRIIFGNGLRPDVWNKVKERFNIPTVCEFYASTEGSSATWNLSSNSHSAGAIGRNGAIARFVFERRHAIVAVDHESQQPWRDPKTGLCKAVPRGEPGELLLALDAKDTEAMFQGYFKNNKATEDKIIRDVLTKGDAYFRTGDMIRWDSNGLWYFSDRMGDTFRWRSENVSTSEVAEVLGAHPEVHEANVYGVALPHHDGRAGCAAIVFRHQAQNTDPSSGVIDPSPQVLGDVASYALKNLPKYAVPIFLRVTPEMQATGNNKQQKHVLQKEGVDPSKVNAKDKLYWLRGATYVPFQQKDWERLNAGQSVNHNESLQSFVTRISTI
;
A
#
# COMPACT_ATOMS: atom_id res chain seq x y z
N MET A 1 48.59 -7.47 14.79
CA MET A 1 49.13 -6.92 13.53
C MET A 1 49.13 -8.02 12.48
N GLY A 2 49.30 -7.68 11.19
CA GLY A 2 48.94 -8.53 10.06
C GLY A 2 49.64 -9.91 9.96
N GLY A 3 49.04 -10.78 9.15
CA GLY A 3 49.52 -12.13 8.82
C GLY A 3 48.62 -12.79 7.78
N GLU A 4 48.91 -12.57 6.50
CA GLU A 4 48.28 -13.29 5.38
C GLU A 4 48.81 -14.73 5.28
N HIS A 5 48.04 -15.68 4.72
CA HIS A 5 48.53 -16.48 3.58
C HIS A 5 47.51 -17.47 2.95
N ARG A 6 47.46 -17.38 1.61
CA ARG A 6 47.42 -18.46 0.59
C ARG A 6 46.17 -19.33 0.34
N GLU A 7 45.90 -19.43 -0.97
CA GLU A 7 45.16 -20.48 -1.66
C GLU A 7 45.98 -21.79 -1.77
N SER A 8 45.34 -22.96 -1.94
CA SER A 8 45.47 -23.75 -3.19
C SER A 8 44.88 -25.17 -3.14
N ARG A 9 44.36 -25.58 -4.30
CA ARG A 9 43.70 -26.85 -4.66
C ARG A 9 44.60 -28.09 -4.51
N CYS A 10 44.00 -29.25 -4.21
CA CYS A 10 43.82 -30.39 -5.15
C CYS A 10 43.73 -31.77 -4.47
N LEU A 11 42.72 -32.57 -4.82
CA LEU A 11 42.80 -34.04 -4.97
C LEU A 11 41.59 -34.56 -5.76
N CYS A 12 41.77 -35.60 -6.57
CA CYS A 12 40.76 -36.16 -7.48
C CYS A 12 41.10 -37.63 -7.82
N GLN A 13 40.19 -38.33 -8.52
CA GLN A 13 40.18 -39.79 -8.78
C GLN A 13 39.74 -40.62 -7.54
N VAL A 14 39.05 -41.77 -7.64
CA VAL A 14 38.83 -42.71 -8.76
C VAL A 14 37.33 -43.11 -8.92
N LEU A 15 36.93 -43.37 -10.18
CA LEU A 15 35.82 -44.19 -10.73
C LEU A 15 35.01 -45.09 -9.76
N SER A 16 33.71 -45.38 -9.95
CA SER A 16 32.66 -45.05 -10.96
C SER A 16 31.28 -45.40 -10.33
N SER A 17 30.08 -45.40 -10.95
CA SER A 17 29.58 -45.38 -12.35
C SER A 17 28.19 -44.66 -12.36
N ALA A 18 27.29 -44.62 -13.35
CA ALA A 18 27.06 -45.41 -14.59
C ALA A 18 26.47 -44.54 -15.73
N THR A 19 25.90 -45.14 -16.78
CA THR A 19 25.63 -44.48 -18.08
C THR A 19 24.15 -44.32 -18.45
N THR A 20 23.81 -43.15 -19.01
CA THR A 20 22.63 -42.94 -19.89
C THR A 20 22.85 -43.59 -21.27
N PRO A 21 21.80 -43.69 -22.10
CA PRO A 21 21.89 -42.99 -23.39
C PRO A 21 20.57 -42.42 -23.96
N HIS A 22 20.66 -41.18 -24.45
CA HIS A 22 20.03 -40.70 -25.70
C HIS A 22 21.10 -40.76 -26.82
N PRO A 23 20.84 -40.58 -28.16
CA PRO A 23 19.96 -39.55 -28.73
C PRO A 23 19.35 -39.81 -30.16
N GLN A 24 18.88 -38.70 -30.80
CA GLN A 24 18.76 -38.41 -32.25
C GLN A 24 17.55 -38.87 -33.12
N THR A 25 16.63 -37.92 -33.32
CA THR A 25 16.11 -37.34 -34.61
C THR A 25 16.09 -38.14 -35.93
N ILE A 26 14.94 -38.04 -36.65
CA ILE A 26 14.82 -38.00 -38.13
C ILE A 26 13.49 -37.32 -38.57
N PHE A 27 13.40 -36.82 -39.81
CA PHE A 27 12.23 -36.11 -40.41
C PHE A 27 11.10 -37.06 -40.90
N GLY A 28 9.86 -36.55 -41.04
CA GLY A 28 8.76 -37.23 -41.77
C GLY A 28 7.46 -36.41 -41.89
N ASP A 29 6.86 -36.33 -43.09
CA ASP A 29 5.74 -35.43 -43.45
C ASP A 29 4.31 -36.01 -43.16
N ARG A 30 3.29 -35.18 -43.38
CA ARG A 30 1.84 -35.37 -43.18
C ARG A 30 1.25 -36.66 -43.77
N ARG A 31 0.31 -37.29 -43.03
CA ARG A 31 -1.13 -37.30 -43.38
C ARG A 31 -2.04 -37.96 -42.33
N ALA A 32 -3.24 -37.38 -42.23
CA ALA A 32 -4.49 -37.88 -41.65
C ALA A 32 -4.55 -39.32 -41.06
N LEU A 33 -4.83 -39.38 -39.76
CA LEU A 33 -5.91 -40.22 -39.23
C LEU A 33 -6.97 -39.31 -38.60
N ASN A 34 -8.23 -39.75 -38.61
CA ASN A 34 -9.40 -38.89 -38.41
C ASN A 34 -10.30 -39.46 -37.31
N GLN A 35 -11.04 -38.57 -36.63
CA GLN A 35 -12.23 -38.88 -35.81
C GLN A 35 -12.08 -39.83 -34.61
N THR A 36 -11.88 -39.22 -33.43
CA THR A 36 -12.84 -39.39 -32.31
C THR A 36 -13.06 -38.03 -31.61
N GLU A 37 -14.21 -37.88 -30.98
CA GLU A 37 -14.93 -36.65 -30.58
C GLU A 37 -14.14 -35.54 -29.87
N PRO A 38 -14.57 -34.27 -30.07
CA PRO A 38 -14.76 -33.35 -28.94
C PRO A 38 -16.09 -32.55 -28.96
N ASP A 39 -16.30 -31.81 -27.87
CA ASP A 39 -17.22 -30.66 -27.71
C ASP A 39 -18.73 -30.89 -27.60
N ALA A 40 -19.16 -31.41 -26.43
CA ALA A 40 -20.48 -31.13 -25.85
C ALA A 40 -20.42 -30.37 -24.50
N GLY A 41 -19.40 -30.62 -23.65
CA GLY A 41 -19.39 -30.13 -22.26
C GLY A 41 -18.84 -28.71 -22.03
N LEU A 42 -17.96 -28.21 -22.90
CA LEU A 42 -17.12 -27.05 -22.56
C LEU A 42 -17.89 -25.71 -22.57
N ALA A 43 -18.81 -25.53 -23.53
CA ALA A 43 -19.55 -24.27 -23.70
C ALA A 43 -20.65 -24.06 -22.66
N LEU A 44 -21.37 -25.12 -22.28
CA LEU A 44 -22.49 -25.03 -21.34
C LEU A 44 -22.00 -24.75 -19.91
N THR A 45 -20.85 -25.33 -19.53
CA THR A 45 -20.21 -25.12 -18.23
C THR A 45 -19.79 -23.66 -18.03
N LEU A 46 -19.20 -23.03 -19.06
CA LEU A 46 -18.81 -21.62 -19.03
C LEU A 46 -20.02 -20.67 -18.92
N ALA A 47 -21.19 -21.06 -19.45
CA ALA A 47 -22.41 -20.26 -19.34
C ALA A 47 -23.01 -20.27 -17.92
N VAL A 48 -22.92 -21.38 -17.19
CA VAL A 48 -23.44 -21.47 -15.80
C VAL A 48 -22.51 -20.76 -14.81
N MET A 49 -21.20 -21.02 -14.87
CA MET A 49 -20.24 -20.47 -13.90
C MET A 49 -20.15 -18.94 -13.90
N HIS A 50 -20.51 -18.28 -15.01
CA HIS A 50 -20.57 -16.82 -15.08
C HIS A 50 -21.85 -16.20 -14.49
N VAL A 51 -22.92 -16.97 -14.29
CA VAL A 51 -24.21 -16.48 -13.77
C VAL A 51 -24.23 -16.54 -12.24
N ASP A 52 -23.84 -17.67 -11.64
CA ASP A 52 -23.77 -17.80 -10.17
C ASP A 52 -22.78 -16.80 -9.56
N ALA A 53 -21.61 -16.63 -10.20
CA ALA A 53 -20.62 -15.63 -9.83
C ALA A 53 -21.13 -14.18 -9.91
N PHE A 54 -22.16 -13.89 -10.72
CA PHE A 54 -22.75 -12.55 -10.81
C PHE A 54 -23.78 -12.29 -9.70
N VAL A 55 -24.57 -13.31 -9.35
CA VAL A 55 -25.59 -13.21 -8.29
C VAL A 55 -24.96 -13.15 -6.90
N GLU A 56 -23.96 -14.00 -6.61
CA GLU A 56 -23.34 -14.05 -5.28
C GLU A 56 -22.51 -12.79 -4.96
N ILE A 57 -21.87 -12.18 -5.97
CA ILE A 57 -21.16 -10.90 -5.82
C ILE A 57 -22.15 -9.75 -5.52
N ALA A 58 -23.32 -9.74 -6.15
CA ALA A 58 -24.35 -8.74 -5.88
C ALA A 58 -24.89 -8.81 -4.43
N VAL A 59 -25.05 -10.01 -3.87
CA VAL A 59 -25.54 -10.21 -2.50
C VAL A 59 -24.48 -9.88 -1.44
N ASN A 60 -23.20 -10.19 -1.69
CA ASN A 60 -22.15 -9.92 -0.70
C ASN A 60 -21.69 -8.44 -0.70
N LEU A 61 -21.68 -7.75 -1.85
CA LEU A 61 -21.50 -6.29 -1.89
C LEU A 61 -22.64 -5.56 -1.16
N TYR A 62 -23.86 -6.10 -1.18
CA TYR A 62 -25.03 -5.57 -0.46
C TYR A 62 -24.89 -5.71 1.07
N TYR A 63 -24.35 -6.82 1.58
CA TYR A 63 -23.97 -6.95 3.00
C TYR A 63 -22.84 -5.99 3.40
N TYR A 64 -21.84 -5.81 2.51
CA TYR A 64 -20.77 -4.83 2.72
C TYR A 64 -21.26 -3.39 2.80
N ALA A 65 -22.27 -3.02 2.00
CA ALA A 65 -22.85 -1.68 2.01
C ALA A 65 -23.64 -1.38 3.30
N THR A 66 -24.11 -2.40 4.03
CA THR A 66 -24.96 -2.24 5.23
C THR A 66 -24.22 -2.45 6.55
N MET A 67 -23.19 -3.31 6.61
CA MET A 67 -22.41 -3.50 7.85
C MET A 67 -21.28 -2.48 8.09
N LEU A 68 -20.99 -1.58 7.14
CA LEU A 68 -19.92 -0.58 7.30
C LEU A 68 -20.24 0.60 8.22
N SER A 69 -21.50 0.79 8.64
CA SER A 69 -21.89 1.93 9.50
C SER A 69 -23.17 1.68 10.30
N SER A 70 -23.18 0.70 11.21
CA SER A 70 -24.26 0.49 12.19
C SER A 70 -24.26 1.50 13.36
N SER A 71 -23.85 2.73 13.07
CA SER A 71 -24.03 3.90 13.92
C SER A 71 -25.52 4.01 14.35
N CYS A 72 -25.78 4.44 15.59
CA CYS A 72 -27.11 4.57 16.21
C CYS A 72 -27.81 3.29 16.73
N ALA A 73 -27.36 2.06 16.38
CA ALA A 73 -28.07 0.85 16.82
C ALA A 73 -27.94 0.54 18.33
N ALA A 74 -26.84 0.96 18.97
CA ALA A 74 -26.56 0.69 20.39
C ALA A 74 -26.92 1.87 21.33
N SER A 75 -26.90 3.11 20.84
CA SER A 75 -27.14 4.31 21.67
C SER A 75 -28.63 4.56 21.95
N MET A 76 -29.52 4.28 20.99
CA MET A 76 -30.96 4.56 21.14
C MET A 76 -31.69 3.73 22.21
N LEU A 77 -31.03 2.71 22.78
CA LEU A 77 -31.54 1.91 23.90
C LEU A 77 -31.10 2.40 25.29
N SER A 78 -30.21 3.40 25.36
CA SER A 78 -29.85 4.11 26.61
C SER A 78 -30.90 5.18 26.94
N ASP A 79 -31.18 6.07 25.98
CA ASP A 79 -31.69 7.40 26.30
C ASP A 79 -33.23 7.48 26.40
N CYS A 80 -33.94 6.36 26.26
CA CYS A 80 -35.41 6.28 26.31
C CYS A 80 -35.98 6.05 27.73
N VAL A 81 -35.18 6.12 28.80
CA VAL A 81 -35.63 5.91 30.19
C VAL A 81 -35.38 7.15 31.06
N SER A 82 -35.74 8.34 30.56
CA SER A 82 -35.95 9.53 31.40
C SER A 82 -36.93 10.53 30.76
N SER A 83 -37.51 11.40 31.58
CA SER A 83 -38.47 12.48 31.23
C SER A 83 -39.85 12.06 30.69
N SER A 84 -40.90 12.47 31.40
CA SER A 84 -42.31 12.40 31.00
C SER A 84 -42.94 13.80 31.11
N GLY A 85 -43.74 14.25 30.13
CA GLY A 85 -44.14 15.68 30.05
C GLY A 85 -45.18 16.08 28.98
N LEU A 86 -46.44 15.72 29.24
CA LEU A 86 -47.75 16.36 28.91
C LEU A 86 -47.76 17.91 28.71
N ILE A 87 -48.66 18.62 27.98
CA ILE A 87 -49.95 18.32 27.27
C ILE A 87 -50.06 19.02 25.83
N PRO A 88 -51.10 19.74 25.27
CA PRO A 88 -51.27 19.88 23.78
C PRO A 88 -51.61 21.28 23.15
N GLY A 89 -51.90 21.33 21.82
CA GLY A 89 -52.67 22.38 21.09
C GLY A 89 -51.99 22.85 19.77
N LEU A 90 -52.50 22.73 18.52
CA LEU A 90 -53.80 23.04 17.84
C LEU A 90 -53.99 24.55 17.53
N PHE A 91 -54.42 25.05 16.34
CA PHE A 91 -55.15 24.46 15.18
C PHE A 91 -54.91 25.24 13.83
N TRP A 92 -54.74 24.53 12.69
CA TRP A 92 -54.95 24.95 11.25
C TRP A 92 -54.14 26.15 10.63
N CYS A 93 -53.98 26.34 9.30
CA CYS A 93 -54.68 25.88 8.07
C CYS A 93 -53.75 25.29 6.96
N ARG A 94 -54.31 24.92 5.77
CA ARG A 94 -53.72 24.16 4.63
C ARG A 94 -54.39 24.61 3.28
N PRO A 95 -54.10 24.05 2.07
CA PRO A 95 -52.93 23.33 1.52
C PRO A 95 -52.52 23.75 0.06
N VAL A 96 -51.35 23.29 -0.43
CA VAL A 96 -51.12 22.87 -1.83
C VAL A 96 -50.31 21.55 -1.82
N TRP A 97 -50.41 20.74 -2.88
CA TRP A 97 -50.15 19.29 -2.88
C TRP A 97 -48.79 18.85 -3.43
N LEU A 98 -48.29 17.71 -2.91
CA LEU A 98 -47.80 16.56 -3.69
C LEU A 98 -47.60 15.35 -2.76
N ASP A 99 -48.18 14.19 -3.08
CA ASP A 99 -48.22 12.99 -2.21
C ASP A 99 -47.19 11.92 -2.57
N PHE A 100 -46.77 11.12 -1.57
CA PHE A 100 -46.82 9.65 -1.57
C PHE A 100 -46.78 9.15 -0.10
N PRO A 101 -47.31 7.95 0.23
CA PRO A 101 -47.74 7.65 1.61
C PRO A 101 -46.67 7.04 2.51
N ILE A 102 -46.78 7.35 3.81
CA ILE A 102 -46.08 6.67 4.91
C ILE A 102 -46.93 5.47 5.36
N ILE A 103 -46.29 4.31 5.58
CA ILE A 103 -46.88 3.18 6.31
C ILE A 103 -46.13 2.99 7.62
N ALA A 104 -46.85 3.08 8.74
CA ALA A 104 -46.30 2.81 10.08
C ALA A 104 -46.36 1.31 10.40
N LEU A 105 -45.42 0.84 11.23
CA LEU A 105 -45.40 -0.53 11.75
C LEU A 105 -45.56 -0.53 13.28
N PHE A 106 -46.31 -1.51 13.78
CA PHE A 106 -46.62 -1.67 15.20
C PHE A 106 -45.46 -2.28 16.00
N ARG A 107 -45.39 -1.95 17.30
CA ARG A 107 -44.52 -2.64 18.27
C ARG A 107 -45.11 -3.98 18.70
N PRO A 108 -44.29 -5.02 18.91
CA PRO A 108 -44.44 -5.97 20.01
C PRO A 108 -43.57 -5.53 21.21
N SER A 109 -43.97 -5.90 22.43
CA SER A 109 -43.22 -5.66 23.67
C SER A 109 -43.28 -6.87 24.60
N GLU A 110 -42.33 -6.93 25.54
CA GLU A 110 -42.26 -7.85 26.69
C GLU A 110 -41.91 -9.33 26.42
N ALA A 111 -40.70 -9.71 26.84
CA ALA A 111 -40.36 -11.02 27.40
C ALA A 111 -39.23 -10.81 28.43
N LEU A 112 -39.30 -11.46 29.60
CA LEU A 112 -38.45 -11.13 30.75
C LEU A 112 -37.05 -11.78 30.72
N PHE A 113 -36.10 -11.11 31.38
CA PHE A 113 -34.89 -11.73 31.91
C PHE A 113 -35.21 -12.74 33.02
N LEU A 114 -34.39 -13.80 33.14
CA LEU A 114 -33.86 -14.25 34.42
C LEU A 114 -32.57 -15.06 34.22
N THR A 115 -31.71 -15.11 35.23
CA THR A 115 -30.32 -15.62 35.15
C THR A 115 -30.02 -16.67 36.23
N SER A 116 -28.85 -17.32 36.08
CA SER A 116 -28.10 -18.13 37.07
C SER A 116 -28.31 -19.66 37.14
N PHE A 117 -27.16 -20.34 37.28
CA PHE A 117 -26.90 -21.71 37.77
C PHE A 117 -26.48 -21.60 39.28
N PRO A 118 -26.15 -22.68 40.05
CA PRO A 118 -26.03 -24.12 39.74
C PRO A 118 -26.72 -25.07 40.77
N GLY A 119 -26.54 -26.40 40.66
CA GLY A 119 -26.62 -27.29 41.84
C GLY A 119 -27.14 -28.72 41.63
N SER A 120 -26.32 -29.72 41.93
CA SER A 120 -26.57 -31.18 41.89
C SER A 120 -27.72 -31.70 42.78
N ARG A 121 -28.40 -32.81 42.37
CA ARG A 121 -28.35 -34.14 43.05
C ARG A 121 -29.19 -35.24 42.35
N ASN A 122 -29.01 -36.49 42.83
CA ASN A 122 -29.39 -37.77 42.21
C ASN A 122 -30.86 -38.23 42.40
N THR A 123 -31.14 -39.39 41.77
CA THR A 123 -31.92 -40.56 42.23
C THR A 123 -33.42 -40.78 41.86
N THR A 124 -33.60 -41.81 41.01
CA THR A 124 -34.54 -42.98 41.08
C THR A 124 -36.03 -42.93 40.68
N HIS A 125 -36.32 -43.75 39.65
CA HIS A 125 -37.37 -44.79 39.51
C HIS A 125 -38.86 -44.49 39.20
N GLN A 126 -39.38 -45.33 38.27
CA GLN A 126 -40.78 -45.76 38.04
C GLN A 126 -41.76 -44.70 37.48
N SER A 127 -42.74 -45.03 36.61
CA SER A 127 -43.06 -46.28 35.90
C SER A 127 -43.85 -45.99 34.58
N LEU A 128 -43.96 -47.00 33.70
CA LEU A 128 -44.80 -46.98 32.47
C LEU A 128 -46.10 -47.77 32.70
N PRO A 129 -47.21 -47.47 31.99
CA PRO A 129 -47.58 -48.36 30.88
C PRO A 129 -48.34 -47.76 29.67
N ARG A 130 -47.90 -48.20 28.47
CA ARG A 130 -48.71 -48.67 27.31
C ARG A 130 -49.74 -47.74 26.62
N GLY A 131 -49.34 -47.24 25.45
CA GLY A 131 -50.16 -47.09 24.24
C GLY A 131 -49.27 -47.41 23.01
N ALA A 132 -49.77 -48.12 21.98
CA ALA A 132 -48.86 -48.79 21.02
C ALA A 132 -49.31 -48.77 19.55
N ARG A 133 -48.36 -48.46 18.63
CA ARG A 133 -47.97 -49.23 17.42
C ARG A 133 -46.81 -48.55 16.68
N VAL A 134 -46.30 -49.16 15.60
CA VAL A 134 -44.92 -48.99 15.10
C VAL A 134 -44.86 -48.72 13.59
N LEU A 135 -44.27 -47.56 13.22
CA LEU A 135 -43.54 -47.21 11.96
C LEU A 135 -44.23 -47.44 10.58
N PRO A 136 -43.67 -46.95 9.45
CA PRO A 136 -42.45 -46.13 9.24
C PRO A 136 -42.70 -44.77 8.54
N GLY A 137 -41.68 -43.91 8.49
CA GLY A 137 -41.69 -42.70 7.65
C GLY A 137 -40.49 -41.76 7.88
N THR A 138 -39.86 -41.26 6.81
CA THR A 138 -38.77 -40.29 6.84
C THR A 138 -39.29 -38.85 6.84
N PHE A 139 -38.59 -37.93 7.52
CA PHE A 139 -38.86 -36.48 7.49
C PHE A 139 -37.65 -35.73 6.88
N PRO A 140 -37.82 -34.96 5.79
CA PRO A 140 -36.79 -34.07 5.26
C PRO A 140 -36.86 -32.66 5.88
N LEU A 141 -35.71 -31.98 6.02
CA LEU A 141 -35.66 -30.56 6.41
C LEU A 141 -35.95 -29.67 5.18
N SER A 142 -37.11 -29.02 5.13
CA SER A 142 -37.45 -28.09 4.04
C SER A 142 -38.53 -27.04 4.38
N CYS A 143 -38.38 -26.29 5.49
CA CYS A 143 -39.35 -25.24 5.88
C CYS A 143 -38.77 -23.87 6.32
N THR A 144 -37.45 -23.66 6.29
CA THR A 144 -36.81 -22.39 6.73
C THR A 144 -36.37 -21.44 5.63
N PHE A 145 -36.45 -21.82 4.34
CA PHE A 145 -36.05 -20.95 3.21
C PHE A 145 -37.19 -20.15 2.56
N ALA A 146 -38.45 -20.60 2.68
CA ALA A 146 -39.58 -20.04 1.93
C ALA A 146 -40.05 -18.62 2.36
N TRP A 147 -39.45 -18.02 3.40
CA TRP A 147 -39.83 -16.71 3.92
C TRP A 147 -38.91 -15.56 3.47
N LEU A 148 -37.65 -15.84 3.14
CA LEU A 148 -36.70 -14.82 2.67
C LEU A 148 -37.03 -14.33 1.25
N GLU A 149 -37.37 -15.28 0.37
CA GLU A 149 -37.53 -15.07 -1.08
C GLU A 149 -38.67 -14.10 -1.45
N LYS A 150 -39.76 -14.10 -0.69
CA LYS A 150 -40.97 -13.28 -0.95
C LYS A 150 -40.90 -11.85 -0.40
N THR A 151 -39.91 -11.53 0.43
CA THR A 151 -39.79 -10.21 1.06
C THR A 151 -38.86 -9.28 0.27
N VAL A 152 -37.81 -9.82 -0.35
CA VAL A 152 -36.80 -9.04 -1.10
C VAL A 152 -37.32 -8.60 -2.49
N THR A 153 -38.23 -9.37 -3.11
CA THR A 153 -38.66 -9.17 -4.50
C THR A 153 -39.56 -7.95 -4.76
N ARG A 154 -40.01 -7.22 -3.73
CA ARG A 154 -41.19 -6.32 -3.84
C ARG A 154 -40.93 -4.80 -3.84
N ASN A 155 -39.68 -4.34 -3.69
CA ASN A 155 -39.35 -2.90 -3.65
C ASN A 155 -38.08 -2.53 -4.46
N ILE A 156 -37.98 -3.00 -5.70
CA ILE A 156 -37.02 -2.47 -6.68
C ILE A 156 -37.79 -1.89 -7.88
N VAL A 157 -37.74 -0.57 -8.04
CA VAL A 157 -38.35 0.13 -9.17
C VAL A 157 -37.47 -0.06 -10.40
N VAL A 158 -37.74 -1.11 -11.17
CA VAL A 158 -37.07 -1.37 -12.45
C VAL A 158 -37.54 -0.32 -13.48
N TYR A 159 -36.67 0.62 -13.81
CA TYR A 159 -36.90 1.58 -14.89
C TYR A 159 -37.13 0.84 -16.21
N ASN A 160 -38.09 1.31 -17.00
CA ASN A 160 -38.79 0.46 -17.99
C ASN A 160 -38.04 0.29 -19.33
N ILE A 161 -36.80 -0.18 -19.28
CA ILE A 161 -35.95 -0.49 -20.44
C ILE A 161 -36.40 -1.83 -21.04
N ARG A 162 -37.60 -1.85 -21.63
CA ARG A 162 -38.20 -3.08 -22.19
C ARG A 162 -38.93 -2.92 -23.52
N ARG A 163 -38.64 -1.85 -24.29
CA ARG A 163 -39.32 -1.58 -25.57
C ARG A 163 -38.48 -1.14 -26.77
N TYR A 164 -37.16 -1.05 -26.67
CA TYR A 164 -36.29 -0.76 -27.82
C TYR A 164 -35.06 -1.69 -27.87
N MET A 165 -34.86 -2.29 -29.04
CA MET A 165 -33.65 -2.98 -29.52
C MET A 165 -33.09 -4.14 -28.67
N MET A 166 -33.81 -5.27 -28.68
CA MET A 166 -33.16 -6.58 -28.92
C MET A 166 -33.98 -7.34 -29.97
N PRO A 167 -33.36 -7.93 -31.02
CA PRO A 167 -34.06 -8.88 -31.88
C PRO A 167 -34.38 -10.16 -31.10
N PRO A 168 -35.41 -10.94 -31.49
CA PRO A 168 -35.74 -12.19 -30.81
C PRO A 168 -34.57 -13.19 -30.92
N LEU A 169 -34.29 -13.90 -29.82
CA LEU A 169 -33.17 -14.85 -29.70
C LEU A 169 -33.20 -16.01 -30.73
N THR A 170 -34.35 -16.24 -31.37
CA THR A 170 -34.49 -17.17 -32.51
C THR A 170 -33.59 -16.80 -33.70
N ALA A 171 -33.17 -15.54 -33.83
CA ALA A 171 -32.24 -15.10 -34.89
C ALA A 171 -30.82 -15.70 -34.76
N LEU A 172 -30.44 -16.25 -33.61
CA LEU A 172 -29.13 -16.89 -33.38
C LEU A 172 -29.12 -18.40 -33.69
N ALA A 173 -30.29 -19.02 -33.95
CA ALA A 173 -30.44 -20.47 -34.08
C ALA A 173 -29.76 -21.11 -35.30
N GLY A 174 -29.10 -20.33 -36.16
CA GLY A 174 -28.36 -20.79 -37.34
C GLY A 174 -26.84 -20.56 -37.32
N ILE A 175 -26.26 -19.99 -36.26
CA ILE A 175 -24.81 -19.72 -36.19
C ILE A 175 -24.09 -21.00 -35.73
N PRO A 176 -23.12 -21.55 -36.50
CA PRO A 176 -22.34 -22.70 -36.07
C PRO A 176 -21.59 -22.41 -34.76
N LEU A 177 -21.56 -23.38 -33.84
CA LEU A 177 -20.93 -23.23 -32.52
C LEU A 177 -19.46 -22.80 -32.62
N LYS A 178 -18.75 -23.26 -33.67
CA LYS A 178 -17.36 -22.90 -34.01
C LYS A 178 -17.16 -21.41 -34.38
N VAL A 179 -18.22 -20.68 -34.70
CA VAL A 179 -18.23 -19.22 -34.94
C VAL A 179 -18.79 -18.48 -33.73
N ALA A 180 -19.85 -19.02 -33.11
CA ALA A 180 -20.48 -18.43 -31.93
C ALA A 180 -19.54 -18.34 -30.72
N ILE A 181 -18.75 -19.40 -30.44
CA ILE A 181 -17.82 -19.39 -29.29
C ILE A 181 -16.71 -18.34 -29.46
N PRO A 182 -15.94 -18.27 -30.57
CA PRO A 182 -14.94 -17.21 -30.76
C PRO A 182 -15.55 -15.81 -30.77
N ALA A 183 -16.74 -15.61 -31.36
CA ALA A 183 -17.41 -14.30 -31.37
C ALA A 183 -17.83 -13.87 -29.95
N ALA A 184 -18.41 -14.78 -29.16
CA ALA A 184 -18.76 -14.52 -27.76
C ALA A 184 -17.51 -14.27 -26.90
N ALA A 185 -16.47 -15.09 -27.04
CA ALA A 185 -15.21 -14.91 -26.31
C ALA A 185 -14.52 -13.57 -26.66
N THR A 186 -14.47 -13.20 -27.94
CA THR A 186 -13.93 -11.91 -28.40
C THR A 186 -14.75 -10.74 -27.89
N THR A 187 -16.08 -10.88 -27.87
CA THR A 187 -16.99 -9.85 -27.32
C THR A 187 -16.77 -9.67 -25.82
N LEU A 188 -16.74 -10.76 -25.05
CA LEU A 188 -16.47 -10.72 -23.60
C LEU A 188 -15.06 -10.17 -23.29
N ALA A 189 -14.05 -10.52 -24.09
CA ALA A 189 -12.71 -9.96 -23.98
C ALA A 189 -12.69 -8.45 -24.27
N TYR A 190 -13.42 -7.98 -25.29
CA TYR A 190 -13.56 -6.55 -25.60
C TYR A 190 -14.30 -5.78 -24.49
N LEU A 191 -15.43 -6.29 -23.99
CA LEU A 191 -16.17 -5.67 -22.89
C LEU A 191 -15.32 -5.65 -21.60
N ASN A 192 -14.58 -6.71 -21.33
CA ASN A 192 -13.65 -6.77 -20.19
C ASN A 192 -12.47 -5.81 -20.36
N ALA A 193 -11.90 -5.67 -21.56
CA ALA A 193 -10.87 -4.68 -21.84
C ALA A 193 -11.41 -3.25 -21.69
N ARG A 194 -12.66 -2.99 -22.08
CA ARG A 194 -13.28 -1.66 -22.02
C ARG A 194 -13.72 -1.23 -20.61
N TRP A 195 -14.13 -2.17 -19.77
CA TRP A 195 -14.71 -1.88 -18.44
C TRP A 195 -13.99 -2.52 -17.24
N SER A 196 -12.94 -3.31 -17.47
CA SER A 196 -12.13 -3.99 -16.45
C SER A 196 -12.94 -4.84 -15.45
N VAL A 197 -14.00 -5.51 -15.90
CA VAL A 197 -14.94 -6.26 -15.03
C VAL A 197 -14.26 -7.40 -14.26
N SER A 198 -13.34 -8.15 -14.88
CA SER A 198 -12.60 -9.23 -14.20
C SER A 198 -11.66 -8.72 -13.11
N HIS A 199 -11.12 -7.50 -13.29
CA HIS A 199 -10.31 -6.80 -12.30
C HIS A 199 -11.18 -6.37 -11.12
N ASP A 200 -12.36 -5.81 -11.38
CA ASP A 200 -13.33 -5.44 -10.34
C ASP A 200 -13.85 -6.65 -9.54
N VAL A 201 -14.01 -7.81 -10.18
CA VAL A 201 -14.36 -9.07 -9.50
C VAL A 201 -13.22 -9.55 -8.59
N ALA A 202 -11.97 -9.49 -9.04
CA ALA A 202 -10.81 -9.85 -8.21
C ALA A 202 -10.63 -8.87 -7.04
N LEU A 203 -10.77 -7.57 -7.31
CA LEU A 203 -10.72 -6.48 -6.33
C LEU A 203 -11.83 -6.62 -5.28
N GLY A 204 -13.08 -6.87 -5.72
CA GLY A 204 -14.23 -7.11 -4.86
C GLY A 204 -14.08 -8.35 -3.98
N ARG A 205 -13.50 -9.44 -4.50
CA ARG A 205 -13.18 -10.64 -3.71
C ARG A 205 -12.13 -10.35 -2.63
N ALA A 206 -11.05 -9.64 -2.97
CA ALA A 206 -10.01 -9.27 -2.01
C ALA A 206 -10.58 -8.38 -0.89
N PHE A 207 -11.40 -7.38 -1.24
CA PHE A 207 -12.16 -6.60 -0.25
C PHE A 207 -13.11 -7.47 0.59
N ALA A 208 -13.80 -8.44 -0.01
CA ALA A 208 -14.73 -9.34 0.68
C ALA A 208 -14.04 -10.19 1.78
N HIS A 209 -12.81 -10.66 1.57
CA HIS A 209 -12.02 -11.27 2.66
C HIS A 209 -11.64 -10.24 3.73
N THR A 210 -11.32 -9.01 3.33
CA THR A 210 -10.66 -7.98 4.16
C THR A 210 -11.50 -7.45 5.33
N VAL A 211 -12.85 -7.47 5.29
CA VAL A 211 -13.66 -7.19 6.49
C VAL A 211 -14.41 -8.39 7.06
N LEU A 212 -14.67 -9.46 6.27
CA LEU A 212 -15.27 -10.69 6.82
C LEU A 212 -14.31 -11.39 7.80
N GLN A 213 -13.04 -11.54 7.44
CA GLN A 213 -12.06 -12.23 8.28
C GLN A 213 -11.84 -11.51 9.63
N PRO A 214 -11.54 -10.19 9.69
CA PRO A 214 -11.41 -9.52 10.98
C PRO A 214 -12.74 -9.30 11.71
N ALA A 215 -13.90 -9.19 11.04
CA ALA A 215 -15.18 -9.13 11.76
C ALA A 215 -15.52 -10.45 12.45
N LEU A 216 -15.21 -11.59 11.83
CA LEU A 216 -15.32 -12.90 12.47
C LEU A 216 -14.28 -13.09 13.58
N ALA A 217 -13.05 -12.61 13.38
CA ALA A 217 -12.00 -12.68 14.39
C ALA A 217 -12.30 -11.79 15.61
N GLU A 218 -12.75 -10.55 15.40
CA GLU A 218 -13.24 -9.62 16.44
C GLU A 218 -14.40 -10.24 17.24
N ARG A 219 -15.42 -10.78 16.55
CA ARG A 219 -16.57 -11.43 17.19
C ARG A 219 -16.19 -12.64 18.05
N ASN A 220 -15.11 -13.33 17.71
CA ASN A 220 -14.65 -14.55 18.40
C ASN A 220 -13.52 -14.27 19.42
N ASP A 221 -13.15 -13.00 19.63
CA ASP A 221 -12.00 -12.57 20.44
C ASP A 221 -10.65 -13.19 20.00
N ARG A 222 -10.50 -13.34 18.67
CA ARG A 222 -9.34 -13.91 17.96
C ARG A 222 -8.68 -12.93 16.98
N LEU A 223 -8.85 -11.63 17.18
CA LEU A 223 -8.38 -10.60 16.24
C LEU A 223 -6.85 -10.39 16.26
N ASN A 224 -6.15 -10.82 17.30
CA ASN A 224 -4.69 -10.75 17.35
C ASN A 224 -4.07 -11.79 16.39
N LEU A 225 -3.20 -11.35 15.47
CA LEU A 225 -2.59 -12.20 14.44
C LEU A 225 -1.71 -13.35 14.97
N PHE A 226 -1.33 -13.33 16.25
CA PHE A 226 -0.77 -14.51 16.94
C PHE A 226 -1.67 -15.75 16.78
N TYR A 227 -3.01 -15.59 16.81
CA TYR A 227 -3.94 -16.72 16.65
C TYR A 227 -3.93 -17.33 15.24
N LEU A 228 -3.49 -16.57 14.23
CA LEU A 228 -3.31 -17.11 12.88
C LEU A 228 -2.06 -18.02 12.83
N LEU A 229 -0.96 -17.60 13.47
CA LEU A 229 0.23 -18.44 13.64
C LEU A 229 -0.09 -19.70 14.47
N GLU A 230 -0.80 -19.56 15.60
CA GLU A 230 -1.26 -20.68 16.43
C GLU A 230 -2.09 -21.70 15.62
N TYR A 231 -3.01 -21.23 14.76
CA TYR A 231 -3.78 -22.09 13.86
C TYR A 231 -2.91 -22.88 12.87
N TYR A 232 -1.93 -22.24 12.22
CA TYR A 232 -1.02 -22.95 11.31
C TYR A 232 -0.10 -23.93 12.04
N ALA A 233 0.44 -23.54 13.20
CA ALA A 233 1.40 -24.31 13.99
C ALA A 233 0.82 -25.53 14.72
N LEU A 234 -0.48 -25.49 15.05
CA LEU A 234 -1.21 -26.61 15.68
C LEU A 234 -1.98 -27.47 14.68
N SER A 235 -2.05 -27.09 13.40
CA SER A 235 -2.74 -27.86 12.35
C SER A 235 -1.86 -29.02 11.85
N PRO A 236 -2.29 -30.30 11.98
CA PRO A 236 -1.49 -31.46 11.56
C PRO A 236 -1.16 -31.52 10.06
N LYS A 237 -1.78 -30.66 9.24
CA LYS A 237 -1.53 -30.54 7.79
C LYS A 237 -0.58 -29.40 7.42
N LEU A 238 -0.26 -28.50 8.35
CA LEU A 238 0.40 -27.21 8.08
C LEU A 238 1.57 -26.93 9.04
N ALA A 239 1.57 -27.54 10.24
CA ALA A 239 2.58 -27.35 11.28
C ALA A 239 4.02 -27.52 10.76
N ASN A 240 4.25 -28.50 9.89
CA ASN A 240 5.55 -28.85 9.33
C ASN A 240 5.90 -28.10 8.03
N ASN A 241 5.07 -27.17 7.55
CA ASN A 241 5.44 -26.31 6.42
C ASN A 241 6.42 -25.24 6.89
N THR A 242 7.45 -24.95 6.08
CA THR A 242 8.36 -23.82 6.30
C THR A 242 7.58 -22.51 6.39
N TRP A 243 7.83 -21.73 7.43
CA TRP A 243 7.27 -20.39 7.63
C TRP A 243 8.33 -19.29 7.43
N ILE A 244 9.54 -19.50 7.94
CA ILE A 244 10.67 -18.55 7.86
C ILE A 244 11.91 -19.26 7.32
N VAL A 245 12.67 -18.58 6.47
CA VAL A 245 14.03 -18.95 6.08
C VAL A 245 14.92 -17.71 6.23
N TYR A 246 16.05 -17.85 6.92
CA TYR A 246 16.99 -16.75 7.20
C TYR A 246 18.39 -17.31 7.46
N ASN A 247 19.41 -16.75 6.81
CA ASN A 247 20.84 -17.12 6.92
C ASN A 247 21.09 -18.65 6.92
N GLY A 248 20.52 -19.36 5.95
CA GLY A 248 20.65 -20.81 5.77
C GLY A 248 19.84 -21.68 6.75
N ARG A 249 19.29 -21.10 7.83
CA ARG A 249 18.35 -21.77 8.73
C ARG A 249 16.92 -21.61 8.24
N SER A 250 16.08 -22.62 8.46
CA SER A 250 14.64 -22.51 8.30
C SER A 250 13.90 -22.94 9.55
N TRP A 251 12.68 -22.46 9.69
CA TRP A 251 11.74 -22.84 10.75
C TRP A 251 10.40 -23.18 10.11
N THR A 252 9.81 -24.28 10.53
CA THR A 252 8.41 -24.61 10.26
C THR A 252 7.45 -23.70 11.06
N PHE A 253 6.16 -23.71 10.72
CA PHE A 253 5.15 -23.02 11.54
C PHE A 253 5.18 -23.48 13.00
N HIS A 254 5.42 -24.78 13.25
CA HIS A 254 5.51 -25.33 14.60
C HIS A 254 6.73 -24.81 15.38
N GLU A 255 7.93 -24.91 14.80
CA GLU A 255 9.16 -24.43 15.44
C GLU A 255 9.16 -22.92 15.64
N GLY A 256 8.67 -22.16 14.65
CA GLY A 256 8.54 -20.71 14.76
C GLY A 256 7.49 -20.28 15.79
N TYR A 257 6.43 -21.06 15.98
CA TYR A 257 5.46 -20.86 17.06
C TYR A 257 6.06 -21.16 18.44
N GLU A 258 6.82 -22.25 18.60
CA GLU A 258 7.58 -22.48 19.84
C GLU A 258 8.51 -21.30 20.15
N MET A 259 9.29 -20.84 19.16
CA MET A 259 10.16 -19.66 19.31
C MET A 259 9.37 -18.44 19.81
N VAL A 260 8.22 -18.14 19.20
CA VAL A 260 7.32 -17.05 19.60
C VAL A 260 6.80 -17.21 21.04
N LEU A 261 6.54 -18.44 21.49
CA LEU A 261 6.16 -18.70 22.89
C LEU A 261 7.33 -18.50 23.85
N ARG A 262 8.56 -18.89 23.49
CA ARG A 262 9.76 -18.64 24.32
C ARG A 262 10.01 -17.15 24.49
N TYR A 263 9.97 -16.39 23.39
CA TYR A 263 10.10 -14.93 23.41
C TYR A 263 9.01 -14.25 24.25
N GLY A 264 7.73 -14.63 24.06
CA GLY A 264 6.62 -14.09 24.85
C GLY A 264 6.72 -14.42 26.35
N HIS A 265 7.04 -15.67 26.69
CA HIS A 265 7.19 -16.09 28.08
C HIS A 265 8.38 -15.40 28.76
N TRP A 266 9.51 -15.24 28.06
CA TRP A 266 10.68 -14.49 28.54
C TRP A 266 10.35 -13.00 28.78
N LEU A 267 9.70 -12.32 27.82
CA LEU A 267 9.26 -10.92 27.96
C LEU A 267 8.39 -10.72 29.22
N LYS A 268 7.43 -11.62 29.44
CA LYS A 268 6.53 -11.57 30.60
C LYS A 268 7.24 -11.86 31.93
N THR A 269 8.17 -12.81 31.96
CA THR A 269 8.80 -13.29 33.20
C THR A 269 10.05 -12.50 33.61
N VAL A 270 10.93 -12.15 32.66
CA VAL A 270 12.19 -11.43 32.91
C VAL A 270 11.97 -9.91 32.91
N HIS A 271 11.31 -9.37 31.89
CA HIS A 271 11.07 -7.92 31.75
C HIS A 271 9.71 -7.45 32.29
N GLY A 272 8.92 -8.38 32.82
CA GLY A 272 7.65 -8.10 33.48
C GLY A 272 6.55 -7.58 32.55
N VAL A 273 6.68 -7.72 31.23
CA VAL A 273 5.82 -7.06 30.23
C VAL A 273 4.34 -7.41 30.42
N LYS A 274 3.45 -6.41 30.25
CA LYS A 274 2.00 -6.53 30.47
C LYS A 274 1.19 -6.48 29.16
N PRO A 275 -0.02 -7.07 29.15
CA PRO A 275 -1.02 -6.79 28.12
C PRO A 275 -1.22 -5.29 27.87
N LYS A 276 -1.34 -4.91 26.59
CA LYS A 276 -1.48 -3.52 26.10
C LYS A 276 -0.31 -2.58 26.46
N GLU A 277 0.81 -3.10 27.00
CA GLU A 277 2.05 -2.34 27.16
C GLU A 277 2.75 -2.13 25.82
N ILE A 278 3.29 -0.92 25.59
CA ILE A 278 4.08 -0.61 24.40
C ILE A 278 5.54 -0.94 24.67
N VAL A 279 6.16 -1.70 23.77
CA VAL A 279 7.58 -2.06 23.80
C VAL A 279 8.23 -1.60 22.50
N ALA A 280 9.32 -0.84 22.60
CA ALA A 280 10.04 -0.36 21.43
C ALA A 280 11.03 -1.43 20.93
N MET A 281 11.16 -1.51 19.61
CA MET A 281 12.02 -2.45 18.90
C MET A 281 12.81 -1.71 17.83
N ASP A 282 14.13 -1.84 17.86
CA ASP A 282 15.07 -1.23 16.93
C ASP A 282 15.98 -2.32 16.36
N PHE A 283 15.71 -2.77 15.13
CA PHE A 283 16.31 -3.97 14.54
C PHE A 283 16.59 -3.81 13.05
N MET A 284 17.59 -4.54 12.58
CA MET A 284 17.84 -4.79 11.18
C MET A 284 17.02 -6.01 10.69
N ASN A 285 17.23 -6.45 9.44
CA ASN A 285 16.55 -7.60 8.88
C ASN A 285 17.02 -8.91 9.55
N SER A 286 16.29 -9.38 10.57
CA SER A 286 16.59 -10.60 11.33
C SER A 286 15.36 -11.48 11.57
N SER A 287 15.57 -12.78 11.81
CA SER A 287 14.51 -13.67 12.32
C SER A 287 14.06 -13.26 13.73
N THR A 288 14.99 -12.73 14.53
CA THR A 288 14.79 -12.19 15.88
C THR A 288 13.70 -11.12 15.92
N PHE A 289 13.69 -10.19 14.96
CA PHE A 289 12.63 -9.17 14.83
C PHE A 289 11.22 -9.81 14.71
N ILE A 290 11.07 -10.87 13.90
CA ILE A 290 9.79 -11.57 13.72
C ILE A 290 9.37 -12.32 14.99
N PHE A 291 10.30 -13.04 15.63
CA PHE A 291 10.02 -13.76 16.88
C PHE A 291 9.68 -12.81 18.04
N LEU A 292 10.33 -11.65 18.13
CA LEU A 292 10.06 -10.64 19.14
C LEU A 292 8.72 -9.92 18.89
N MET A 293 8.41 -9.57 17.64
CA MET A 293 7.12 -8.97 17.25
C MET A 293 5.95 -9.91 17.61
N PHE A 294 6.00 -11.16 17.16
CA PHE A 294 4.97 -12.15 17.48
C PHE A 294 4.98 -12.55 18.96
N GLY A 295 6.13 -12.50 19.64
CA GLY A 295 6.26 -12.74 21.08
C GLY A 295 5.59 -11.65 21.94
N LEU A 296 5.68 -10.39 21.53
CA LEU A 296 4.90 -9.30 22.14
C LEU A 296 3.40 -9.50 21.92
N TRP A 297 2.99 -9.80 20.68
CA TRP A 297 1.60 -10.10 20.37
C TRP A 297 1.07 -11.34 21.11
N SER A 298 1.89 -12.38 21.34
CA SER A 298 1.47 -13.59 22.07
C SER A 298 1.14 -13.31 23.53
N ILE A 299 1.76 -12.30 24.17
CA ILE A 299 1.38 -11.81 25.50
C ILE A 299 0.46 -10.57 25.49
N GLY A 300 -0.04 -10.18 24.31
CA GLY A 300 -0.95 -9.05 24.13
C GLY A 300 -0.33 -7.67 24.30
N ALA A 301 1.01 -7.57 24.28
CA ALA A 301 1.73 -6.31 24.22
C ALA A 301 1.78 -5.74 22.78
N VAL A 302 2.17 -4.47 22.65
CA VAL A 302 2.16 -3.73 21.38
C VAL A 302 3.60 -3.36 20.97
N PRO A 303 4.11 -3.86 19.83
CA PRO A 303 5.40 -3.43 19.29
C PRO A 303 5.36 -2.00 18.72
N ALA A 304 6.43 -1.26 18.93
CA ALA A 304 6.71 0.03 18.28
C ALA A 304 8.04 -0.04 17.51
N PHE A 305 7.98 0.04 16.17
CA PHE A 305 9.15 -0.13 15.31
C PHE A 305 9.93 1.18 15.17
N ILE A 306 11.05 1.28 15.89
CA ILE A 306 12.05 2.33 15.71
C ILE A 306 12.86 2.01 14.45
N ASN A 307 13.36 3.04 13.77
CA ASN A 307 14.19 2.88 12.58
C ASN A 307 15.66 2.92 12.99
N TYR A 308 16.38 1.82 12.76
CA TYR A 308 17.80 1.64 13.11
C TYR A 308 18.79 2.62 12.46
N ASN A 309 18.35 3.38 11.46
CA ASN A 309 19.13 4.48 10.87
C ASN A 309 19.01 5.79 11.66
N LEU A 310 18.33 5.81 12.81
CA LEU A 310 18.18 6.99 13.66
C LEU A 310 19.19 6.99 14.80
N SER A 311 19.88 8.12 14.97
CA SER A 311 20.71 8.42 16.14
C SER A 311 20.35 9.80 16.71
N GLY A 312 20.82 10.12 17.91
CA GLY A 312 20.64 11.44 18.51
C GLY A 312 19.17 11.87 18.66
N LYS A 313 18.90 13.18 18.45
CA LYS A 313 17.58 13.78 18.70
C LYS A 313 16.39 13.11 17.97
N PRO A 314 16.49 12.70 16.68
CA PRO A 314 15.44 11.91 16.02
C PRO A 314 15.14 10.56 16.70
N LEU A 315 16.18 9.85 17.16
CA LEU A 315 16.03 8.61 17.91
C LEU A 315 15.37 8.89 19.28
N THR A 316 15.89 9.87 20.03
CA THR A 316 15.34 10.29 21.34
C THR A 316 13.85 10.66 21.23
N HIS A 317 13.47 11.41 20.19
CA HIS A 317 12.09 11.79 19.95
C HIS A 317 11.19 10.58 19.66
N SER A 318 11.59 9.72 18.73
CA SER A 318 10.80 8.56 18.31
C SER A 318 10.55 7.63 19.51
N VAL A 319 11.61 7.35 20.28
CA VAL A 319 11.54 6.49 21.46
C VAL A 319 10.71 7.13 22.58
N LYS A 320 10.89 8.42 22.91
CA LYS A 320 10.04 9.10 23.92
C LYS A 320 8.56 9.15 23.48
N ALA A 321 8.29 9.38 22.19
CA ALA A 321 6.94 9.40 21.64
C ALA A 321 6.21 8.03 21.68
N SER A 322 6.95 6.91 21.68
CA SER A 322 6.36 5.58 21.93
C SER A 322 5.76 5.45 23.33
N THR A 323 6.31 6.18 24.31
CA THR A 323 6.09 6.01 25.75
C THR A 323 6.42 4.61 26.30
N ALA A 324 7.19 3.79 25.58
CA ALA A 324 7.71 2.52 26.07
C ALA A 324 8.76 2.75 27.17
N ARG A 325 8.76 1.89 28.21
CA ARG A 325 9.86 1.83 29.21
C ARG A 325 10.97 0.85 28.81
N LEU A 326 10.74 0.03 27.79
CA LEU A 326 11.66 -0.97 27.27
C LEU A 326 11.95 -0.66 25.79
N LEU A 327 13.23 -0.70 25.43
CA LEU A 327 13.71 -0.67 24.06
C LEU A 327 14.64 -1.86 23.85
N PHE A 328 14.26 -2.77 22.95
CA PHE A 328 15.13 -3.83 22.47
C PHE A 328 15.84 -3.38 21.19
N VAL A 329 17.16 -3.58 21.13
CA VAL A 329 18.05 -3.09 20.07
C VAL A 329 18.86 -4.25 19.49
N ASP A 330 19.06 -4.29 18.18
CA ASP A 330 20.03 -5.19 17.54
C ASP A 330 21.47 -4.91 18.02
N GLU A 331 22.29 -5.96 18.15
CA GLU A 331 23.70 -5.77 18.53
C GLU A 331 24.48 -5.02 17.44
N ASP A 332 24.17 -5.29 16.17
CA ASP A 332 24.82 -4.70 14.99
C ASP A 332 24.67 -3.17 14.90
N VAL A 333 23.67 -2.57 15.57
CA VAL A 333 23.41 -1.13 15.53
C VAL A 333 23.76 -0.39 16.83
N ARG A 334 24.50 -1.06 17.73
CA ARG A 334 24.99 -0.50 19.00
C ARG A 334 25.68 0.86 18.85
N GLU A 335 26.38 1.11 17.74
CA GLU A 335 27.07 2.38 17.49
C GLU A 335 26.14 3.61 17.40
N CYS A 336 24.85 3.42 17.08
CA CYS A 336 23.85 4.49 17.12
C CYS A 336 23.42 4.88 18.56
N PHE A 337 23.91 4.14 19.57
CA PHE A 337 23.64 4.31 21.00
C PHE A 337 24.93 4.61 21.79
N PRO A 338 25.63 5.74 21.51
CA PRO A 338 26.78 6.16 22.30
C PRO A 338 26.38 6.48 23.76
N GLN A 339 27.35 6.55 24.67
CA GLN A 339 27.07 6.72 26.10
C GLN A 339 26.17 7.93 26.40
N GLU A 340 26.40 9.09 25.78
CA GLU A 340 25.53 10.28 25.90
C GLU A 340 24.05 9.99 25.57
N GLN A 341 23.79 9.16 24.56
CA GLN A 341 22.44 8.76 24.17
C GLN A 341 21.82 7.79 25.20
N LEU A 342 22.63 6.90 25.78
CA LEU A 342 22.21 6.01 26.87
C LEU A 342 21.98 6.75 28.19
N ASP A 343 22.76 7.80 28.49
CA ASP A 343 22.59 8.66 29.65
C ASP A 343 21.29 9.47 29.55
N ILE A 344 20.95 9.98 28.35
CA ILE A 344 19.64 10.61 28.08
C ILE A 344 18.48 9.63 28.31
N PHE A 345 18.64 8.36 27.93
CA PHE A 345 17.63 7.33 28.08
C PHE A 345 17.47 6.79 29.51
N THR A 346 18.56 6.69 30.26
CA THR A 346 18.60 6.21 31.65
C THR A 346 18.42 7.35 32.67
N SER A 347 18.31 8.59 32.22
CA SER A 347 17.90 9.74 33.04
C SER A 347 16.54 9.48 33.73
N PRO A 348 16.41 9.78 35.03
CA PRO A 348 15.13 9.69 35.74
C PRO A 348 14.01 10.50 35.08
N ASP A 349 14.33 11.62 34.44
CA ASP A 349 13.37 12.53 33.83
C ASP A 349 13.06 12.20 32.35
N PHE A 350 13.51 11.05 31.84
CA PHE A 350 13.29 10.67 30.44
C PHE A 350 11.80 10.59 30.11
N HIS A 351 10.99 9.94 30.96
CA HIS A 351 9.52 9.98 30.90
C HIS A 351 8.95 10.56 32.20
N GLU A 352 8.20 11.67 32.10
CA GLU A 352 7.59 12.38 33.23
C GLU A 352 6.80 11.47 34.20
N ASP A 353 6.03 10.51 33.67
CA ASP A 353 5.22 9.56 34.48
C ASP A 353 5.82 8.15 34.62
N LYS A 354 6.95 7.84 33.96
CA LYS A 354 7.47 6.45 33.85
C LYS A 354 8.94 6.29 34.24
N GLY A 355 9.66 7.37 34.51
CA GLY A 355 11.07 7.31 34.88
C GLY A 355 11.99 6.96 33.69
N PRO A 356 13.13 6.29 33.96
CA PRO A 356 14.12 5.97 32.95
C PRO A 356 13.66 4.83 32.03
N MET A 357 14.21 4.79 30.81
CA MET A 357 14.03 3.66 29.90
C MET A 357 15.13 2.61 30.12
N THR A 358 14.74 1.34 30.10
CA THR A 358 15.67 0.21 29.97
C THR A 358 15.97 -0.07 28.50
N VAL A 359 17.23 0.07 28.09
CA VAL A 359 17.73 -0.36 26.78
C VAL A 359 18.35 -1.76 26.93
N VAL A 360 17.97 -2.68 26.05
CA VAL A 360 18.45 -4.07 26.06
C VAL A 360 18.94 -4.44 24.66
N PHE A 361 20.22 -4.75 24.53
CA PHE A 361 20.84 -5.17 23.27
C PHE A 361 20.74 -6.68 23.10
N PHE A 362 20.44 -7.15 21.89
CA PHE A 362 20.25 -8.56 21.57
C PHE A 362 21.58 -9.29 21.33
N THR A 363 22.34 -9.51 22.40
CA THR A 363 23.57 -10.30 22.34
C THR A 363 23.29 -11.80 22.11
N PRO A 364 24.27 -12.58 21.60
CA PRO A 364 24.14 -14.03 21.48
C PRO A 364 23.85 -14.75 22.81
N ASP A 365 24.38 -14.24 23.92
CA ASP A 365 24.08 -14.75 25.27
C ASP A 365 22.62 -14.53 25.67
N LEU A 366 22.03 -13.39 25.25
CA LEU A 366 20.61 -13.10 25.47
C LEU A 366 19.72 -14.02 24.63
N GLU A 367 20.06 -14.25 23.35
CA GLU A 367 19.34 -15.23 22.53
C GLU A 367 19.45 -16.64 23.15
N ALA A 368 20.62 -17.04 23.62
CA ALA A 368 20.80 -18.32 24.31
C ALA A 368 19.95 -18.44 25.59
N GLN A 369 19.76 -17.36 26.36
CA GLN A 369 18.84 -17.31 27.50
C GLN A 369 17.37 -17.46 27.07
N ILE A 370 16.97 -16.78 25.98
CA ILE A 370 15.61 -16.86 25.44
C ILE A 370 15.33 -18.28 24.91
N LEU A 371 16.28 -18.91 24.23
CA LEU A 371 16.17 -20.28 23.73
C LEU A 371 16.01 -21.32 24.87
N GLN A 372 16.63 -21.08 26.02
CA GLN A 372 16.46 -21.90 27.24
C GLN A 372 15.12 -21.68 27.95
N THR A 373 14.42 -20.58 27.66
CA THR A 373 13.08 -20.32 28.20
C THR A 373 12.08 -21.34 27.65
N GLN A 374 11.12 -21.78 28.47
CA GLN A 374 10.10 -22.75 28.05
C GLN A 374 9.06 -22.11 27.11
N PRO A 375 8.56 -22.82 26.08
CA PRO A 375 7.56 -22.31 25.14
C PRO A 375 6.16 -22.33 25.78
N VAL A 376 5.91 -21.46 26.75
CA VAL A 376 4.64 -21.42 27.50
C VAL A 376 3.63 -20.52 26.79
N ARG A 377 2.47 -21.10 26.45
CA ARG A 377 1.35 -20.44 25.78
C ARG A 377 0.54 -19.60 26.77
N GLU A 378 0.49 -18.29 26.57
CA GLU A 378 -0.18 -17.35 27.47
C GLU A 378 -1.73 -17.41 27.38
N ASP A 379 -2.42 -17.26 28.52
CA ASP A 379 -3.90 -17.29 28.60
C ASP A 379 -4.56 -16.25 27.66
N ASP A 380 -5.76 -16.54 27.15
CA ASP A 380 -6.47 -15.64 26.22
C ASP A 380 -6.88 -14.31 26.85
N ARG A 381 -6.99 -14.23 28.18
CA ARG A 381 -7.23 -12.97 28.92
C ARG A 381 -6.15 -11.91 28.67
N ALA A 382 -4.94 -12.30 28.27
CA ALA A 382 -3.89 -11.36 27.88
C ALA A 382 -4.19 -10.63 26.56
N ARG A 383 -5.06 -11.17 25.72
CA ARG A 383 -5.37 -10.67 24.37
C ARG A 383 -6.87 -10.37 24.17
N GLN A 384 -7.65 -10.41 25.25
CA GLN A 384 -9.12 -10.30 25.23
C GLN A 384 -9.63 -8.88 24.98
N GLY A 385 -10.82 -8.79 24.38
CA GLY A 385 -11.53 -7.53 24.14
C GLY A 385 -10.78 -6.58 23.21
N VAL A 386 -10.19 -7.13 22.14
CA VAL A 386 -9.42 -6.38 21.13
C VAL A 386 -10.27 -6.16 19.88
N ILE A 387 -10.43 -4.90 19.46
CA ILE A 387 -11.26 -4.50 18.31
C ILE A 387 -10.43 -4.01 17.12
N ARG A 388 -11.01 -3.98 15.91
CA ARG A 388 -10.33 -3.59 14.65
C ARG A 388 -9.64 -2.23 14.69
N ARG A 389 -10.12 -1.30 15.51
CA ARG A 389 -9.54 0.06 15.67
C ARG A 389 -8.35 0.08 16.62
N ASP A 390 -8.21 -0.92 17.49
CA ASP A 390 -7.12 -0.96 18.47
C ASP A 390 -5.76 -1.02 17.78
N MET A 391 -4.79 -0.33 18.39
CA MET A 391 -3.40 -0.26 17.96
C MET A 391 -2.74 -1.64 18.02
N ALA A 392 -2.31 -2.15 16.86
CA ALA A 392 -1.59 -3.41 16.73
C ALA A 392 -0.07 -3.18 16.69
N ILE A 393 0.37 -2.08 16.07
CA ILE A 393 1.77 -1.65 15.92
C ILE A 393 1.83 -0.11 15.91
N LEU A 394 2.91 0.48 16.43
CA LEU A 394 3.33 1.85 16.07
C LEU A 394 4.43 1.83 14.99
N ILE A 395 4.21 2.59 13.91
CA ILE A 395 5.20 2.79 12.84
C ILE A 395 5.42 4.30 12.65
N TYR A 396 6.68 4.73 12.61
CA TYR A 396 7.03 6.16 12.54
C TYR A 396 7.04 6.67 11.10
N THR A 397 6.37 7.80 10.87
CA THR A 397 6.40 8.51 9.59
C THR A 397 7.40 9.65 9.64
N SER A 398 8.26 9.74 8.62
CA SER A 398 9.13 10.90 8.42
C SER A 398 8.28 12.09 7.98
N GLY A 399 8.11 13.07 8.87
CA GLY A 399 7.39 14.30 8.56
C GLY A 399 8.15 15.12 7.53
N THR A 400 7.43 15.73 6.57
CA THR A 400 8.02 16.60 5.54
C THR A 400 8.73 17.85 6.09
N THR A 401 8.52 18.16 7.38
CA THR A 401 9.02 19.37 8.06
C THR A 401 9.51 19.12 9.50
N GLY A 402 9.68 17.86 9.95
CA GLY A 402 10.02 17.63 11.36
C GLY A 402 10.28 16.18 11.78
N LEU A 403 10.41 16.00 13.10
CA LEU A 403 10.77 14.73 13.76
C LEU A 403 9.73 13.61 13.50
N PRO A 404 10.12 12.32 13.62
CA PRO A 404 9.25 11.20 13.20
C PRO A 404 8.00 11.05 14.06
N LYS A 405 6.82 10.94 13.44
CA LYS A 405 5.53 10.85 14.15
C LYS A 405 5.07 9.39 14.26
N PRO A 406 4.70 8.87 15.45
CA PRO A 406 4.15 7.52 15.59
C PRO A 406 2.74 7.43 14.99
N ALA A 407 2.60 6.83 13.81
CA ALA A 407 1.30 6.55 13.20
C ALA A 407 0.70 5.26 13.77
N ILE A 408 -0.61 5.27 14.07
CA ILE A 408 -1.31 4.09 14.57
C ILE A 408 -1.61 3.14 13.40
N VAL A 409 -1.03 1.94 13.48
CA VAL A 409 -1.38 0.80 12.63
C VAL A 409 -2.29 -0.12 13.46
N SER A 410 -3.58 -0.08 13.15
CA SER A 410 -4.63 -0.83 13.83
C SER A 410 -4.79 -2.25 13.28
N TRP A 411 -5.45 -3.14 14.03
CA TRP A 411 -5.67 -4.52 13.57
C TRP A 411 -6.41 -4.60 12.22
N ALA A 412 -7.33 -3.68 11.92
CA ALA A 412 -7.94 -3.58 10.59
C ALA A 412 -6.90 -3.34 9.47
N LYS A 413 -5.91 -2.46 9.71
CA LYS A 413 -4.81 -2.20 8.76
C LYS A 413 -3.90 -3.42 8.60
N CYS A 414 -3.62 -4.17 9.68
CA CYS A 414 -2.85 -5.41 9.60
C CYS A 414 -3.60 -6.50 8.79
N TYR A 415 -4.91 -6.67 9.00
CA TYR A 415 -5.72 -7.60 8.21
C TYR A 415 -5.83 -7.17 6.74
N ALA A 416 -5.94 -5.87 6.45
CA ALA A 416 -5.87 -5.37 5.08
C ALA A 416 -4.52 -5.70 4.44
N GLY A 417 -3.41 -5.36 5.10
CA GLY A 417 -2.05 -5.64 4.61
C GLY A 417 -1.84 -7.12 4.25
N GLY A 418 -2.30 -8.04 5.10
CA GLY A 418 -2.22 -9.49 4.87
C GLY A 418 -3.27 -10.04 3.88
N TYR A 419 -4.55 -10.04 4.27
CA TYR A 419 -5.62 -10.73 3.54
C TYR A 419 -5.96 -10.07 2.21
N PHE A 420 -5.97 -8.73 2.10
CA PHE A 420 -6.23 -8.07 0.82
C PHE A 420 -5.12 -8.42 -0.17
N SER A 421 -3.87 -8.12 0.19
CA SER A 421 -2.73 -8.27 -0.71
C SER A 421 -2.55 -9.72 -1.12
N GLY A 422 -2.68 -10.67 -0.19
CA GLY A 422 -2.60 -12.09 -0.47
C GLY A 422 -3.70 -12.61 -1.39
N SER A 423 -4.95 -12.17 -1.19
CA SER A 423 -6.08 -12.54 -2.05
C SER A 423 -5.96 -11.92 -3.45
N TYR A 424 -5.54 -10.65 -3.53
CA TYR A 424 -5.45 -9.88 -4.77
C TYR A 424 -4.28 -10.31 -5.66
N MET A 425 -3.13 -10.68 -5.08
CA MET A 425 -2.01 -11.32 -5.80
C MET A 425 -2.25 -12.80 -6.16
N GLY A 426 -3.34 -13.38 -5.66
CA GLY A 426 -3.63 -14.82 -5.79
C GLY A 426 -2.52 -15.68 -5.18
N LEU A 427 -2.10 -15.39 -3.96
CA LEU A 427 -1.07 -16.18 -3.26
C LEU A 427 -1.53 -17.60 -2.92
N LYS A 428 -0.59 -18.53 -2.92
CA LYS A 428 -0.73 -19.95 -2.65
C LYS A 428 0.18 -20.36 -1.49
N GLN A 429 -0.13 -21.49 -0.86
CA GLN A 429 0.72 -22.11 0.17
C GLN A 429 2.13 -22.48 -0.32
N SER A 430 2.35 -22.56 -1.64
CA SER A 430 3.64 -22.81 -2.28
C SER A 430 4.43 -21.55 -2.63
N ASP A 431 3.86 -20.34 -2.45
CA ASP A 431 4.56 -19.10 -2.78
C ASP A 431 5.59 -18.72 -1.70
N ARG A 432 6.69 -18.12 -2.13
CA ARG A 432 7.80 -17.67 -1.27
C ARG A 432 8.09 -16.20 -1.51
N PHE A 433 8.26 -15.45 -0.42
CA PHE A 433 8.53 -14.02 -0.45
C PHE A 433 10.00 -13.72 -0.14
N TYR A 434 10.61 -12.85 -0.95
CA TYR A 434 11.99 -12.36 -0.85
C TYR A 434 13.10 -13.41 -1.11
N THR A 435 14.32 -12.90 -1.29
CA THR A 435 15.56 -13.65 -1.62
C THR A 435 15.41 -14.54 -2.86
N VAL A 436 15.49 -13.87 -4.03
CA VAL A 436 15.07 -14.37 -5.34
C VAL A 436 15.61 -15.75 -5.71
N ARG A 437 16.95 -15.91 -5.76
CA ARG A 437 17.60 -17.13 -6.27
C ARG A 437 17.88 -18.15 -5.17
N GLU A 438 18.40 -17.71 -4.02
CA GLU A 438 18.88 -18.61 -2.96
C GLU A 438 17.73 -19.34 -2.23
N ASN A 439 16.53 -18.76 -2.20
CA ASN A 439 15.36 -19.29 -1.47
C ASN A 439 14.18 -19.67 -2.38
N ASP A 440 14.37 -19.69 -3.70
CA ASP A 440 13.31 -19.96 -4.71
C ASP A 440 12.09 -19.04 -4.57
N ALA A 441 12.30 -17.72 -4.53
CA ALA A 441 11.21 -16.78 -4.37
C ALA A 441 10.25 -16.81 -5.57
N THR A 442 8.94 -16.83 -5.30
CA THR A 442 7.90 -16.68 -6.33
C THR A 442 7.30 -15.28 -6.32
N ALA A 443 7.47 -14.53 -5.22
CA ALA A 443 7.04 -13.15 -5.07
C ALA A 443 8.11 -12.30 -4.37
N VAL A 444 8.17 -11.02 -4.72
CA VAL A 444 9.13 -10.06 -4.14
C VAL A 444 8.40 -8.75 -3.85
N GLN A 445 8.60 -8.18 -2.64
CA GLN A 445 8.16 -6.80 -2.40
C GLN A 445 9.20 -5.80 -2.91
N TYR A 446 8.78 -4.69 -3.52
CA TYR A 446 9.67 -3.65 -4.02
C TYR A 446 9.29 -2.24 -3.57
N VAL A 447 10.30 -1.36 -3.55
CA VAL A 447 10.17 0.10 -3.73
C VAL A 447 10.70 0.41 -5.13
N GLY A 448 10.03 1.26 -5.90
CA GLY A 448 10.34 1.47 -7.32
C GLY A 448 11.79 1.90 -7.60
N GLU A 449 12.41 2.63 -6.66
CA GLU A 449 13.80 3.05 -6.73
C GLU A 449 14.77 1.86 -6.70
N THR A 450 14.52 0.86 -5.85
CA THR A 450 15.29 -0.39 -5.80
C THR A 450 15.26 -1.13 -7.14
N MET A 451 14.13 -1.07 -7.86
CA MET A 451 14.02 -1.64 -9.20
C MET A 451 14.83 -0.85 -10.24
N ARG A 452 14.97 0.48 -10.11
CA ARG A 452 15.88 1.26 -10.96
C ARG A 452 17.35 0.96 -10.66
N TYR A 453 17.73 0.79 -9.39
CA TYR A 453 19.08 0.36 -9.01
C TYR A 453 19.41 -1.04 -9.58
N LEU A 454 18.46 -1.99 -9.53
CA LEU A 454 18.63 -3.30 -10.17
C LEU A 454 18.77 -3.23 -11.70
N LEU A 455 18.11 -2.26 -12.37
CA LEU A 455 18.36 -1.99 -13.79
C LEU A 455 19.75 -1.38 -14.08
N ALA A 456 20.41 -0.80 -13.08
CA ALA A 456 21.70 -0.10 -13.24
C ALA A 456 22.90 -1.06 -13.25
N VAL A 457 22.88 -2.07 -12.39
CA VAL A 457 23.91 -3.11 -12.30
C VAL A 457 23.98 -3.87 -13.64
N PRO A 458 25.15 -4.25 -14.17
CA PRO A 458 25.23 -5.11 -15.36
C PRO A 458 24.40 -6.39 -15.23
N PRO A 459 23.86 -6.97 -16.32
CA PRO A 459 23.20 -8.28 -16.27
C PRO A 459 24.14 -9.38 -15.79
N GLU A 460 23.70 -10.21 -14.86
CA GLU A 460 24.50 -11.31 -14.35
C GLU A 460 24.38 -12.53 -15.29
N VAL A 461 25.51 -13.15 -15.63
CA VAL A 461 25.59 -14.35 -16.48
C VAL A 461 26.47 -15.42 -15.84
N ASP A 462 26.10 -16.68 -16.05
CA ASP A 462 26.89 -17.82 -15.59
C ASP A 462 28.22 -17.87 -16.37
N PRO A 463 29.39 -17.78 -15.70
CA PRO A 463 30.68 -17.71 -16.37
C PRO A 463 31.14 -19.03 -17.00
N VAL A 464 30.40 -20.13 -16.79
CA VAL A 464 30.68 -21.46 -17.35
C VAL A 464 29.65 -21.84 -18.41
N THR A 465 28.36 -21.57 -18.18
CA THR A 465 27.28 -21.98 -19.10
C THR A 465 26.80 -20.86 -20.04
N GLY A 466 27.08 -19.59 -19.73
CA GLY A 466 26.56 -18.44 -20.44
C GLY A 466 25.06 -18.16 -20.21
N GLU A 467 24.44 -18.83 -19.22
CA GLU A 467 23.04 -18.65 -18.87
C GLU A 467 22.78 -17.26 -18.26
N ASP A 468 21.65 -16.65 -18.62
CA ASP A 468 21.16 -15.36 -18.12
C ASP A 468 20.63 -15.53 -16.69
N LEU A 469 21.43 -15.15 -15.70
CA LEU A 469 21.13 -15.37 -14.28
C LEU A 469 20.09 -14.40 -13.73
N ASP A 470 19.91 -13.24 -14.37
CA ASP A 470 18.83 -12.29 -14.06
C ASP A 470 17.44 -12.92 -14.31
N LYS A 471 17.32 -13.86 -15.26
CA LYS A 471 16.07 -14.58 -15.57
C LYS A 471 15.94 -15.93 -14.86
N LYS A 472 17.00 -16.42 -14.21
CA LYS A 472 17.07 -17.76 -13.59
C LYS A 472 16.41 -17.78 -12.20
N HIS A 473 15.09 -17.57 -12.16
CA HIS A 473 14.32 -17.50 -10.92
C HIS A 473 12.85 -17.90 -11.07
N ASN A 474 12.17 -18.15 -9.95
CA ASN A 474 10.77 -18.56 -9.89
C ASN A 474 9.75 -17.40 -9.74
N VAL A 475 10.19 -16.13 -9.83
CA VAL A 475 9.34 -14.95 -9.55
C VAL A 475 8.25 -14.76 -10.59
N ARG A 476 7.00 -15.01 -10.19
CA ARG A 476 5.78 -14.81 -11.00
C ARG A 476 5.15 -13.43 -10.84
N ILE A 477 5.46 -12.73 -9.75
CA ILE A 477 4.84 -11.45 -9.39
C ILE A 477 5.78 -10.59 -8.53
N ILE A 478 5.81 -9.29 -8.80
CA ILE A 478 6.40 -8.31 -7.88
C ILE A 478 5.31 -7.38 -7.35
N PHE A 479 5.38 -7.01 -6.07
CA PHE A 479 4.37 -6.23 -5.36
C PHE A 479 5.00 -5.02 -4.67
N GLY A 480 4.49 -3.81 -4.84
CA GLY A 480 5.24 -2.66 -4.35
C GLY A 480 4.66 -1.32 -4.73
N ASN A 481 5.44 -0.27 -4.47
CA ASN A 481 5.03 1.11 -4.72
C ASN A 481 6.10 1.94 -5.43
N GLY A 482 5.64 2.87 -6.27
CA GLY A 482 6.44 3.85 -6.99
C GLY A 482 7.15 3.35 -8.25
N LEU A 483 6.71 2.25 -8.89
CA LEU A 483 7.35 1.80 -10.13
C LEU A 483 7.00 2.75 -11.30
N ARG A 484 7.96 3.58 -11.70
CA ARG A 484 7.77 4.58 -12.78
C ARG A 484 7.53 3.92 -14.15
N PRO A 485 6.76 4.56 -15.07
CA PRO A 485 6.51 4.02 -16.42
C PRO A 485 7.77 3.64 -17.20
N ASP A 486 8.82 4.45 -17.08
CA ASP A 486 10.09 4.24 -17.79
C ASP A 486 10.89 3.05 -17.24
N VAL A 487 10.70 2.68 -15.97
CA VAL A 487 11.35 1.53 -15.31
C VAL A 487 10.52 0.26 -15.52
N TRP A 488 9.18 0.37 -15.48
CA TRP A 488 8.23 -0.73 -15.39
C TRP A 488 8.47 -1.88 -16.39
N ASN A 489 8.46 -1.59 -17.69
CA ASN A 489 8.58 -2.64 -18.71
C ASN A 489 10.01 -3.18 -18.80
N LYS A 490 11.03 -2.33 -18.62
CA LYS A 490 12.45 -2.73 -18.59
C LYS A 490 12.71 -3.79 -17.50
N VAL A 491 12.11 -3.64 -16.31
CA VAL A 491 12.18 -4.63 -15.22
C VAL A 491 11.55 -5.96 -15.63
N LYS A 492 10.35 -5.92 -16.21
CA LYS A 492 9.65 -7.13 -16.69
C LYS A 492 10.44 -7.88 -17.77
N GLU A 493 11.04 -7.14 -18.70
CA GLU A 493 11.83 -7.68 -19.82
C GLU A 493 13.18 -8.25 -19.36
N ARG A 494 13.91 -7.51 -18.52
CA ARG A 494 15.23 -7.92 -18.01
C ARG A 494 15.14 -9.18 -17.16
N PHE A 495 14.27 -9.17 -16.15
CA PHE A 495 14.15 -10.24 -15.16
C PHE A 495 13.04 -11.27 -15.51
N ASN A 496 12.43 -11.21 -16.70
CA ASN A 496 11.35 -12.12 -17.12
C ASN A 496 10.16 -12.18 -16.12
N ILE A 497 9.79 -11.03 -15.54
CA ILE A 497 8.72 -10.93 -14.52
C ILE A 497 7.37 -10.68 -15.23
N PRO A 498 6.43 -11.64 -15.22
CA PRO A 498 5.23 -11.52 -16.04
C PRO A 498 4.19 -10.55 -15.46
N THR A 499 4.13 -10.36 -14.13
CA THR A 499 3.10 -9.54 -13.46
C THR A 499 3.69 -8.57 -12.44
N VAL A 500 3.19 -7.34 -12.47
CA VAL A 500 3.44 -6.30 -11.45
C VAL A 500 2.13 -6.04 -10.70
N CYS A 501 2.19 -5.93 -9.38
CA CYS A 501 1.09 -5.51 -8.52
C CYS A 501 1.50 -4.22 -7.79
N GLU A 502 1.27 -3.09 -8.44
CA GLU A 502 1.55 -1.76 -7.88
C GLU A 502 0.43 -1.38 -6.89
N PHE A 503 0.79 -0.68 -5.81
CA PHE A 503 -0.16 -0.11 -4.86
C PHE A 503 0.26 1.27 -4.36
N TYR A 504 -0.72 2.09 -3.99
CA TYR A 504 -0.51 3.36 -3.30
C TYR A 504 -1.27 3.39 -1.97
N ALA A 505 -0.56 3.79 -0.92
CA ALA A 505 -1.04 3.89 0.45
C ALA A 505 -0.14 4.83 1.28
N SER A 506 -0.63 5.25 2.44
CA SER A 506 0.16 5.90 3.51
C SER A 506 -0.04 5.14 4.83
N THR A 507 0.94 5.18 5.73
CA THR A 507 0.92 4.41 7.00
C THR A 507 -0.23 4.85 7.91
N GLU A 508 -0.45 6.15 8.00
CA GLU A 508 -1.55 6.75 8.76
C GLU A 508 -2.90 6.63 8.04
N GLY A 509 -2.91 6.52 6.71
CA GLY A 509 -4.08 6.71 5.85
C GLY A 509 -5.24 5.71 6.02
N SER A 510 -6.41 6.13 5.53
CA SER A 510 -7.70 5.45 5.64
C SER A 510 -8.10 4.57 4.44
N SER A 511 -7.35 4.64 3.32
CA SER A 511 -7.61 3.89 2.10
C SER A 511 -6.31 3.68 1.31
N ALA A 512 -6.38 2.82 0.30
CA ALA A 512 -5.30 2.51 -0.63
C ALA A 512 -5.86 2.17 -2.02
N THR A 513 -5.02 2.23 -3.05
CA THR A 513 -5.35 1.81 -4.42
C THR A 513 -4.38 0.73 -4.91
N TRP A 514 -4.84 -0.12 -5.84
CA TRP A 514 -4.06 -1.24 -6.37
C TRP A 514 -4.23 -1.39 -7.89
N ASN A 515 -3.19 -1.87 -8.56
CA ASN A 515 -3.15 -2.16 -9.99
C ASN A 515 -2.37 -3.47 -10.25
N LEU A 516 -3.09 -4.58 -10.40
CA LEU A 516 -2.54 -5.84 -10.89
C LEU A 516 -2.43 -5.80 -12.42
N SER A 517 -1.21 -5.93 -12.96
CA SER A 517 -0.95 -5.80 -14.39
C SER A 517 0.06 -6.82 -14.92
N SER A 518 -0.41 -7.73 -15.77
CA SER A 518 0.43 -8.67 -16.51
C SER A 518 0.88 -8.15 -17.88
N ASN A 519 0.51 -6.91 -18.26
CA ASN A 519 0.89 -6.27 -19.52
C ASN A 519 1.42 -4.85 -19.30
N SER A 520 1.54 -4.05 -20.36
CA SER A 520 2.06 -2.67 -20.35
C SER A 520 0.97 -1.59 -20.29
N HIS A 521 -0.32 -1.94 -20.41
CA HIS A 521 -1.42 -0.96 -20.55
C HIS A 521 -1.57 -0.03 -19.33
N SER A 522 -1.32 -0.55 -18.13
CA SER A 522 -1.38 0.20 -16.87
C SER A 522 -0.01 0.40 -16.22
N ALA A 523 1.06 0.49 -17.03
CA ALA A 523 2.40 0.80 -16.54
C ALA A 523 2.43 2.16 -15.82
N GLY A 524 3.00 2.19 -14.62
CA GLY A 524 3.05 3.37 -13.73
C GLY A 524 1.72 3.85 -13.18
N ALA A 525 0.62 3.11 -13.40
CA ALA A 525 -0.64 3.41 -12.73
C ALA A 525 -0.63 2.83 -11.31
N ILE A 526 -0.79 3.70 -10.30
CA ILE A 526 -0.81 3.35 -8.87
C ILE A 526 -2.14 2.73 -8.38
N GLY A 527 -3.11 2.69 -9.28
CA GLY A 527 -4.47 2.25 -8.99
C GLY A 527 -5.24 2.01 -10.28
N ARG A 528 -6.16 1.04 -10.24
CA ARG A 528 -7.07 0.73 -11.35
C ARG A 528 -8.44 0.37 -10.81
N ASN A 529 -9.48 0.98 -11.37
CA ASN A 529 -10.88 0.66 -11.09
C ASN A 529 -11.64 0.52 -12.41
N GLY A 530 -12.28 -0.62 -12.62
CA GLY A 530 -13.26 -0.79 -13.69
C GLY A 530 -14.58 -0.08 -13.37
N ALA A 531 -15.60 -0.35 -14.19
CA ALA A 531 -16.89 0.34 -14.10
C ALA A 531 -17.64 0.10 -12.78
N ILE A 532 -17.51 -1.10 -12.18
CA ILE A 532 -18.20 -1.47 -10.94
C ILE A 532 -17.47 -0.84 -9.75
N ALA A 533 -16.15 -1.00 -9.69
CA ALA A 533 -15.34 -0.45 -8.62
C ALA A 533 -15.37 1.09 -8.66
N ARG A 534 -15.39 1.70 -9.85
CA ARG A 534 -15.60 3.15 -9.99
C ARG A 534 -16.92 3.58 -9.36
N PHE A 535 -18.05 2.95 -9.70
CA PHE A 535 -19.36 3.31 -9.12
C PHE A 535 -19.38 3.24 -7.57
N VAL A 536 -18.67 2.27 -6.98
CA VAL A 536 -18.55 2.13 -5.52
C VAL A 536 -17.60 3.16 -4.89
N PHE A 537 -16.43 3.38 -5.50
CA PHE A 537 -15.35 4.18 -4.90
C PHE A 537 -15.35 5.67 -5.28
N GLU A 538 -16.05 6.07 -6.34
CA GLU A 538 -16.18 7.48 -6.79
C GLU A 538 -16.89 8.38 -5.75
N ARG A 539 -17.60 7.80 -4.77
CA ARG A 539 -18.16 8.52 -3.61
C ARG A 539 -17.25 8.60 -2.38
N ARG A 540 -16.08 7.94 -2.39
CA ARG A 540 -15.14 7.88 -1.25
C ARG A 540 -13.80 8.58 -1.49
N HIS A 541 -13.56 9.04 -2.71
CA HIS A 541 -12.33 9.69 -3.12
C HIS A 541 -12.67 10.99 -3.84
N ALA A 542 -12.31 12.12 -3.25
CA ALA A 542 -12.37 13.41 -3.92
C ALA A 542 -10.97 13.75 -4.44
N ILE A 543 -10.87 14.22 -5.70
CA ILE A 543 -9.64 14.80 -6.23
C ILE A 543 -9.97 16.27 -6.48
N VAL A 544 -9.30 17.17 -5.76
CA VAL A 544 -9.69 18.58 -5.67
C VAL A 544 -8.60 19.52 -6.20
N ALA A 545 -9.04 20.65 -6.75
CA ALA A 545 -8.16 21.72 -7.17
C ALA A 545 -7.38 22.26 -5.96
N VAL A 546 -6.16 22.73 -6.22
CA VAL A 546 -5.22 23.19 -5.19
C VAL A 546 -4.90 24.66 -5.42
N ASP A 547 -4.84 25.41 -4.34
CA ASP A 547 -4.22 26.73 -4.32
C ASP A 547 -2.70 26.55 -4.16
N HIS A 548 -1.95 26.91 -5.20
CA HIS A 548 -0.52 26.59 -5.30
C HIS A 548 0.39 27.50 -4.46
N GLU A 549 -0.14 28.60 -3.93
CA GLU A 549 0.61 29.55 -3.09
C GLU A 549 0.48 29.16 -1.61
N SER A 550 -0.74 28.87 -1.14
CA SER A 550 -1.03 28.42 0.22
C SER A 550 -0.86 26.91 0.45
N GLN A 551 -0.77 26.12 -0.62
CA GLN A 551 -0.71 24.64 -0.60
C GLN A 551 -1.93 24.00 0.09
N GLN A 552 -3.09 24.65 -0.02
CA GLN A 552 -4.38 24.16 0.49
C GLN A 552 -5.31 23.76 -0.67
N PRO A 553 -6.34 22.95 -0.42
CA PRO A 553 -7.39 22.72 -1.41
C PRO A 553 -8.10 24.03 -1.73
N TRP A 554 -8.24 24.36 -3.01
CA TRP A 554 -8.92 25.58 -3.45
C TRP A 554 -10.40 25.50 -3.08
N ARG A 555 -10.87 26.52 -2.36
CA ARG A 555 -12.25 26.67 -1.91
C ARG A 555 -12.95 27.79 -2.66
N ASP A 556 -14.18 27.54 -3.09
CA ASP A 556 -15.04 28.55 -3.71
C ASP A 556 -15.40 29.65 -2.68
N PRO A 557 -15.13 30.94 -2.95
CA PRO A 557 -15.36 32.02 -1.97
C PRO A 557 -16.82 32.27 -1.57
N LYS A 558 -17.81 31.70 -2.28
CA LYS A 558 -19.24 31.90 -1.99
C LYS A 558 -19.82 30.78 -1.14
N THR A 559 -19.34 29.55 -1.33
CA THR A 559 -19.83 28.34 -0.62
C THR A 559 -18.86 27.86 0.47
N GLY A 560 -17.59 28.22 0.36
CA GLY A 560 -16.49 27.70 1.17
C GLY A 560 -16.14 26.23 0.87
N LEU A 561 -16.76 25.59 -0.12
CA LEU A 561 -16.51 24.18 -0.48
C LEU A 561 -15.33 24.04 -1.45
N CYS A 562 -14.66 22.89 -1.44
CA CYS A 562 -13.57 22.59 -2.36
C CYS A 562 -14.10 22.27 -3.78
N LYS A 563 -13.33 22.64 -4.81
CA LYS A 563 -13.67 22.32 -6.21
C LYS A 563 -13.06 20.97 -6.62
N ALA A 564 -13.88 19.99 -6.99
CA ALA A 564 -13.40 18.77 -7.62
C ALA A 564 -12.83 19.02 -9.04
N VAL A 565 -11.78 18.30 -9.43
CA VAL A 565 -11.18 18.41 -10.78
C VAL A 565 -11.85 17.47 -11.80
N PRO A 566 -11.87 17.82 -13.10
CA PRO A 566 -12.22 16.91 -14.18
C PRO A 566 -11.38 15.62 -14.22
N ARG A 567 -11.93 14.57 -14.84
CA ARG A 567 -11.20 13.31 -15.08
C ARG A 567 -10.00 13.56 -16.01
N GLY A 568 -8.83 13.11 -15.60
CA GLY A 568 -7.57 13.36 -16.31
C GLY A 568 -6.82 14.63 -15.92
N GLU A 569 -7.40 15.51 -15.10
CA GLU A 569 -6.67 16.62 -14.47
C GLU A 569 -6.05 16.17 -13.13
N PRO A 570 -4.89 16.73 -12.72
CA PRO A 570 -4.28 16.47 -11.42
C PRO A 570 -4.91 17.33 -10.30
N GLY A 571 -5.09 16.75 -9.12
CA GLY A 571 -5.52 17.46 -7.91
C GLY A 571 -5.12 16.73 -6.62
N GLU A 572 -5.31 17.35 -5.45
CA GLU A 572 -5.02 16.68 -4.17
C GLU A 572 -6.03 15.55 -3.94
N LEU A 573 -5.53 14.35 -3.61
CA LEU A 573 -6.37 13.22 -3.24
C LEU A 573 -6.84 13.34 -1.77
N LEU A 574 -8.16 13.37 -1.60
CA LEU A 574 -8.83 13.37 -0.30
C LEU A 574 -9.62 12.07 -0.13
N LEU A 575 -9.43 11.40 1.01
CA LEU A 575 -10.05 10.11 1.33
C LEU A 575 -11.20 10.30 2.33
N ALA A 576 -12.43 9.94 1.97
CA ALA A 576 -13.61 10.20 2.80
C ALA A 576 -13.56 9.47 4.17
N LEU A 577 -14.01 10.16 5.21
CA LEU A 577 -14.18 9.64 6.57
C LEU A 577 -15.66 9.72 6.97
N ASP A 578 -16.08 9.02 8.04
CA ASP A 578 -17.32 9.42 8.72
C ASP A 578 -17.04 10.70 9.50
N ALA A 579 -17.75 11.79 9.19
CA ALA A 579 -17.56 13.07 9.84
C ALA A 579 -17.90 13.06 11.35
N LYS A 580 -18.69 12.07 11.80
CA LYS A 580 -19.05 11.83 13.20
C LYS A 580 -18.06 10.93 13.94
N ASP A 581 -17.25 10.17 13.20
CA ASP A 581 -16.41 9.09 13.71
C ASP A 581 -15.18 8.92 12.80
N THR A 582 -14.31 9.92 12.79
CA THR A 582 -13.10 9.94 11.95
C THR A 582 -12.14 8.82 12.32
N GLU A 583 -12.08 8.47 13.60
CA GLU A 583 -11.30 7.35 14.15
C GLU A 583 -11.75 5.97 13.65
N ALA A 584 -12.93 5.84 13.03
CA ALA A 584 -13.37 4.59 12.39
C ALA A 584 -12.40 4.12 11.30
N MET A 585 -11.84 5.06 10.54
CA MET A 585 -10.96 4.78 9.40
C MET A 585 -9.58 5.44 9.53
N PHE A 586 -9.44 6.47 10.36
CA PHE A 586 -8.21 7.22 10.56
C PHE A 586 -7.93 7.41 12.06
N GLN A 587 -7.21 6.46 12.67
CA GLN A 587 -6.82 6.52 14.09
C GLN A 587 -5.75 7.59 14.40
N GLY A 588 -5.17 8.23 13.38
CA GLY A 588 -4.22 9.34 13.55
C GLY A 588 -2.83 8.95 14.05
N TYR A 589 -2.17 9.91 14.69
CA TYR A 589 -0.85 9.77 15.30
C TYR A 589 -0.97 9.64 16.83
N PHE A 590 -0.27 8.67 17.40
CA PHE A 590 -0.36 8.34 18.82
C PHE A 590 0.07 9.51 19.71
N LYS A 591 -0.81 9.85 20.67
CA LYS A 591 -0.68 11.01 21.58
C LYS A 591 -0.41 12.36 20.90
N ASN A 592 -0.78 12.53 19.63
CA ASN A 592 -0.54 13.76 18.88
C ASN A 592 -1.82 14.24 18.16
N ASN A 593 -2.84 14.58 18.94
CA ASN A 593 -4.15 15.01 18.47
C ASN A 593 -4.07 16.21 17.50
N LYS A 594 -3.10 17.13 17.69
CA LYS A 594 -2.87 18.24 16.75
C LYS A 594 -2.50 17.71 15.36
N ALA A 595 -1.47 16.86 15.26
CA ALA A 595 -1.08 16.30 13.97
C ALA A 595 -2.18 15.42 13.34
N THR A 596 -3.08 14.84 14.15
CA THR A 596 -4.26 14.10 13.70
C THR A 596 -5.31 15.04 13.09
N GLU A 597 -5.73 16.11 13.77
CA GLU A 597 -6.68 17.08 13.20
C GLU A 597 -6.08 17.89 12.04
N ASP A 598 -4.76 18.18 12.04
CA ASP A 598 -4.04 18.78 10.90
C ASP A 598 -4.19 17.94 9.59
N LYS A 599 -4.53 16.65 9.71
CA LYS A 599 -4.78 15.72 8.59
C LYS A 599 -6.26 15.60 8.20
N ILE A 600 -7.20 16.17 8.97
CA ILE A 600 -8.64 16.09 8.71
C ILE A 600 -9.13 17.42 8.13
N ILE A 601 -9.79 17.35 6.97
CA ILE A 601 -10.43 18.49 6.32
C ILE A 601 -11.93 18.27 6.23
N ARG A 602 -12.72 19.30 6.53
CA ARG A 602 -14.20 19.27 6.55
C ARG A 602 -14.76 20.26 5.52
N ASP A 603 -16.05 20.15 5.22
CA ASP A 603 -16.73 20.99 4.20
C ASP A 603 -16.04 20.91 2.82
N VAL A 604 -15.75 19.70 2.33
CA VAL A 604 -15.00 19.47 1.09
C VAL A 604 -15.92 19.50 -0.12
N LEU A 605 -16.89 18.59 -0.23
CA LEU A 605 -17.84 18.53 -1.35
C LEU A 605 -19.26 18.91 -0.90
N THR A 606 -19.61 18.67 0.36
CA THR A 606 -20.86 19.07 1.00
C THR A 606 -20.60 19.60 2.41
N LYS A 607 -21.54 20.39 2.94
CA LYS A 607 -21.43 20.91 4.31
C LYS A 607 -21.59 19.78 5.33
N GLY A 608 -20.66 19.72 6.30
CA GLY A 608 -20.62 18.70 7.33
C GLY A 608 -19.95 17.37 6.93
N ASP A 609 -19.34 17.27 5.74
CA ASP A 609 -18.50 16.12 5.39
C ASP A 609 -17.10 16.20 6.05
N ALA A 610 -16.34 15.10 5.97
CA ALA A 610 -14.96 15.03 6.44
C ALA A 610 -14.12 14.08 5.58
N TYR A 611 -12.86 14.46 5.34
CA TYR A 611 -11.88 13.70 4.57
C TYR A 611 -10.51 13.74 5.24
N PHE A 612 -9.74 12.68 5.06
CA PHE A 612 -8.30 12.66 5.33
C PHE A 612 -7.52 13.26 4.15
N ARG A 613 -6.59 14.17 4.44
CA ARG A 613 -5.65 14.74 3.46
C ARG A 613 -4.44 13.83 3.25
N THR A 614 -4.27 13.28 2.05
CA THR A 614 -3.04 12.56 1.73
C THR A 614 -1.84 13.51 1.72
N GLY A 615 -1.99 14.66 1.04
CA GLY A 615 -0.88 15.52 0.65
C GLY A 615 -0.19 15.06 -0.65
N ASP A 616 -0.85 14.22 -1.45
CA ASP A 616 -0.35 13.77 -2.76
C ASP A 616 -1.26 14.26 -3.89
N MET A 617 -0.64 14.75 -4.97
CA MET A 617 -1.30 15.18 -6.21
C MET A 617 -1.47 13.99 -7.14
N ILE A 618 -2.71 13.66 -7.50
CA ILE A 618 -3.08 12.45 -8.23
C ILE A 618 -3.95 12.80 -9.45
N ARG A 619 -3.73 12.08 -10.56
CA ARG A 619 -4.55 12.13 -11.78
C ARG A 619 -5.32 10.82 -11.93
N TRP A 620 -6.66 10.86 -11.90
CA TRP A 620 -7.53 9.70 -12.19
C TRP A 620 -8.23 9.90 -13.53
N ASP A 621 -7.91 9.05 -14.50
CA ASP A 621 -8.30 9.18 -15.91
C ASP A 621 -9.72 8.66 -16.22
N SER A 622 -10.11 8.71 -17.50
CA SER A 622 -11.41 8.24 -17.99
C SER A 622 -11.50 6.72 -18.19
N ASN A 623 -10.37 6.00 -18.22
CA ASN A 623 -10.29 4.54 -18.32
C ASN A 623 -10.31 3.86 -16.95
N GLY A 624 -10.16 4.64 -15.87
CA GLY A 624 -10.15 4.16 -14.49
C GLY A 624 -8.74 3.93 -13.91
N LEU A 625 -7.70 4.42 -14.59
CA LEU A 625 -6.31 4.36 -14.14
C LEU A 625 -5.96 5.61 -13.33
N TRP A 626 -5.21 5.39 -12.25
CA TRP A 626 -4.74 6.43 -11.33
C TRP A 626 -3.23 6.58 -11.49
N TYR A 627 -2.75 7.81 -11.60
CA TYR A 627 -1.34 8.13 -11.76
C TYR A 627 -0.91 9.09 -10.66
N PHE A 628 0.21 8.77 -10.00
CA PHE A 628 0.87 9.71 -9.11
C PHE A 628 1.40 10.89 -9.94
N SER A 629 1.05 12.13 -9.57
CA SER A 629 1.45 13.33 -10.31
C SER A 629 2.53 14.12 -9.58
N ASP A 630 2.42 14.30 -8.26
CA ASP A 630 3.52 14.78 -7.41
C ASP A 630 3.17 14.71 -5.92
N ARG A 631 4.09 15.15 -5.03
CA ARG A 631 3.72 15.52 -3.65
C ARG A 631 3.30 16.99 -3.54
N MET A 632 2.42 17.28 -2.59
CA MET A 632 2.15 18.65 -2.16
C MET A 632 3.44 19.28 -1.63
N GLY A 633 3.83 20.41 -2.23
CA GLY A 633 5.09 21.11 -1.94
C GLY A 633 6.26 20.75 -2.88
N ASP A 634 6.17 19.66 -3.64
CA ASP A 634 7.17 19.34 -4.68
C ASP A 634 6.85 20.07 -6.00
N THR A 635 5.57 20.02 -6.44
CA THR A 635 5.08 20.79 -7.59
C THR A 635 5.30 22.28 -7.37
N PHE A 636 5.87 22.94 -8.37
CA PHE A 636 6.22 24.36 -8.29
C PHE A 636 5.57 25.18 -9.42
N ARG A 637 5.46 26.49 -9.19
CA ARG A 637 4.83 27.44 -10.10
C ARG A 637 5.90 28.31 -10.76
N TRP A 638 5.93 28.35 -12.09
CA TRP A 638 6.89 29.13 -12.87
C TRP A 638 6.18 29.90 -13.98
N ARG A 639 6.36 31.23 -14.04
CA ARG A 639 5.71 32.11 -15.04
C ARG A 639 4.19 31.88 -15.15
N SER A 640 3.53 31.76 -13.99
CA SER A 640 2.09 31.45 -13.84
C SER A 640 1.62 30.05 -14.27
N GLU A 641 2.52 29.19 -14.76
CA GLU A 641 2.25 27.79 -15.08
C GLU A 641 2.69 26.86 -13.93
N ASN A 642 2.09 25.69 -13.83
CA ASN A 642 2.44 24.68 -12.82
C ASN A 642 3.32 23.58 -13.43
N VAL A 643 4.33 23.12 -12.68
CA VAL A 643 5.29 22.10 -13.11
C VAL A 643 5.31 20.95 -12.12
N SER A 644 4.89 19.75 -12.56
CA SER A 644 5.16 18.52 -11.82
C SER A 644 6.66 18.21 -11.91
N THR A 645 7.30 18.04 -10.75
CA THR A 645 8.68 17.58 -10.70
C THR A 645 8.79 16.12 -11.14
N SER A 646 7.77 15.31 -10.87
CA SER A 646 7.77 13.88 -11.18
C SER A 646 7.61 13.60 -12.68
N GLU A 647 6.82 14.41 -13.40
CA GLU A 647 6.66 14.37 -14.86
C GLU A 647 7.95 14.79 -15.59
N VAL A 648 8.56 15.90 -15.17
CA VAL A 648 9.85 16.37 -15.74
C VAL A 648 10.97 15.36 -15.45
N ALA A 649 10.97 14.72 -14.28
CA ALA A 649 11.91 13.65 -13.96
C ALA A 649 11.72 12.38 -14.82
N GLU A 650 10.46 12.00 -15.11
CA GLU A 650 10.16 10.87 -16.01
C GLU A 650 10.66 11.13 -17.43
N VAL A 651 10.38 12.32 -17.99
CA VAL A 651 10.86 12.68 -19.33
C VAL A 651 12.39 12.72 -19.38
N LEU A 652 13.07 13.30 -18.37
CA LEU A 652 14.53 13.30 -18.34
C LEU A 652 15.14 11.90 -18.14
N GLY A 653 14.53 11.06 -17.30
CA GLY A 653 14.95 9.67 -17.07
C GLY A 653 14.82 8.76 -18.31
N ALA A 654 13.98 9.14 -19.27
CA ALA A 654 13.87 8.48 -20.57
C ALA A 654 15.02 8.80 -21.56
N HIS A 655 15.88 9.78 -21.26
CA HIS A 655 17.02 10.12 -22.11
C HIS A 655 18.16 9.07 -21.99
N PRO A 656 18.79 8.61 -23.10
CA PRO A 656 19.81 7.56 -23.06
C PRO A 656 20.98 7.84 -22.10
N GLU A 657 21.51 9.06 -22.08
CA GLU A 657 22.66 9.42 -21.23
C GLU A 657 22.32 9.61 -19.74
N VAL A 658 21.04 9.77 -19.39
CA VAL A 658 20.62 9.97 -18.00
C VAL A 658 20.59 8.62 -17.29
N HIS A 659 21.13 8.60 -16.07
CA HIS A 659 21.01 7.49 -15.13
C HIS A 659 19.96 7.77 -14.06
N GLU A 660 19.91 9.02 -13.58
CA GLU A 660 18.95 9.48 -12.59
C GLU A 660 18.63 10.96 -12.78
N ALA A 661 17.36 11.33 -12.57
CA ALA A 661 16.91 12.71 -12.49
C ALA A 661 16.07 12.92 -11.22
N ASN A 662 16.33 14.01 -10.50
CA ASN A 662 15.56 14.46 -9.34
C ASN A 662 15.29 15.96 -9.50
N VAL A 663 14.02 16.32 -9.73
CA VAL A 663 13.62 17.66 -10.17
C VAL A 663 12.99 18.43 -9.01
N TYR A 664 13.25 19.75 -8.96
CA TYR A 664 12.78 20.62 -7.90
C TYR A 664 12.70 22.09 -8.33
N GLY A 665 11.81 22.86 -7.70
CA GLY A 665 11.66 24.30 -7.95
C GLY A 665 12.55 25.14 -7.03
N VAL A 666 13.45 25.94 -7.62
CA VAL A 666 14.34 26.87 -6.89
C VAL A 666 13.86 28.31 -6.96
N ALA A 667 13.91 29.03 -5.84
CA ALA A 667 13.67 30.47 -5.84
C ALA A 667 14.89 31.20 -6.44
N LEU A 668 14.65 32.26 -7.21
CA LEU A 668 15.70 33.11 -7.77
C LEU A 668 15.56 34.56 -7.25
N PRO A 669 16.65 35.33 -7.12
CA PRO A 669 16.58 36.75 -6.80
C PRO A 669 15.70 37.50 -7.79
N HIS A 670 14.79 38.34 -7.31
CA HIS A 670 13.94 39.23 -8.11
C HIS A 670 13.06 38.54 -9.18
N HIS A 671 12.68 37.27 -8.99
CA HIS A 671 11.76 36.55 -9.88
C HIS A 671 10.59 35.93 -9.09
N ASP A 672 9.38 36.06 -9.60
CA ASP A 672 8.19 35.42 -9.02
C ASP A 672 8.11 33.92 -9.34
N GLY A 673 7.64 33.15 -8.36
CA GLY A 673 7.57 31.70 -8.44
C GLY A 673 8.92 31.02 -8.22
N ARG A 674 9.12 29.86 -8.86
CA ARG A 674 10.34 29.04 -8.76
C ARG A 674 10.77 28.55 -10.12
N ALA A 675 12.05 28.68 -10.46
CA ALA A 675 12.61 28.12 -11.69
C ALA A 675 12.83 26.60 -11.54
N GLY A 676 12.66 25.85 -12.61
CA GLY A 676 12.94 24.41 -12.61
C GLY A 676 14.44 24.13 -12.56
N CYS A 677 14.87 23.29 -11.62
CA CYS A 677 16.19 22.68 -11.59
C CYS A 677 16.06 21.15 -11.59
N ALA A 678 16.94 20.47 -12.33
CA ALA A 678 17.07 19.02 -12.28
C ALA A 678 18.46 18.63 -11.77
N ALA A 679 18.52 17.96 -10.63
CA ALA A 679 19.72 17.22 -10.24
C ALA A 679 19.81 15.96 -11.10
N ILE A 680 20.96 15.72 -11.73
CA ILE A 680 21.17 14.61 -12.67
C ILE A 680 22.44 13.83 -12.33
N VAL A 681 22.31 12.50 -12.32
CA VAL A 681 23.44 11.57 -12.48
C VAL A 681 23.42 11.08 -13.92
N PHE A 682 24.54 11.21 -14.64
CA PHE A 682 24.71 10.67 -15.99
C PHE A 682 25.26 9.24 -15.95
N ARG A 683 25.06 8.46 -17.02
CA ARG A 683 25.51 7.05 -17.06
C ARG A 683 27.01 6.89 -16.96
N HIS A 684 27.79 7.78 -17.59
CA HIS A 684 29.25 7.75 -17.47
C HIS A 684 29.73 8.02 -16.03
N GLN A 685 28.96 8.74 -15.22
CA GLN A 685 29.22 8.92 -13.79
C GLN A 685 28.83 7.66 -13.00
N ALA A 686 27.64 7.10 -13.24
CA ALA A 686 27.15 5.91 -12.55
C ALA A 686 27.94 4.62 -12.88
N GLN A 687 28.69 4.62 -13.98
CA GLN A 687 29.60 3.53 -14.37
C GLN A 687 31.02 3.68 -13.79
N ASN A 688 31.34 4.82 -13.15
CA ASN A 688 32.63 5.05 -12.55
C ASN A 688 32.69 4.40 -11.14
N THR A 689 33.70 3.58 -10.91
CA THR A 689 33.87 2.80 -9.67
C THR A 689 34.80 3.45 -8.65
N ASP A 690 35.34 4.65 -8.91
CA ASP A 690 36.18 5.41 -7.97
C ASP A 690 35.36 6.41 -7.12
N PRO A 691 35.12 6.15 -5.82
CA PRO A 691 34.33 7.04 -4.95
C PRO A 691 35.06 8.33 -4.55
N SER A 692 36.37 8.43 -4.81
CA SER A 692 37.17 9.62 -4.53
C SER A 692 37.03 10.69 -5.62
N SER A 693 36.62 10.27 -6.82
CA SER A 693 36.39 11.17 -7.96
C SER A 693 35.18 12.08 -7.78
N GLY A 694 35.28 13.32 -8.28
CA GLY A 694 34.15 14.25 -8.34
C GLY A 694 33.25 14.01 -9.56
N VAL A 695 32.39 14.97 -9.89
CA VAL A 695 31.60 14.92 -11.13
C VAL A 695 32.51 14.97 -12.36
N ILE A 696 32.46 13.90 -13.17
CA ILE A 696 33.00 13.86 -14.53
C ILE A 696 32.16 14.82 -15.39
N ASP A 697 32.81 15.81 -15.99
CA ASP A 697 32.13 16.80 -16.83
C ASP A 697 31.39 16.13 -18.01
N PRO A 698 30.06 16.28 -18.14
CA PRO A 698 29.36 15.89 -19.35
C PRO A 698 29.86 16.70 -20.54
N SER A 699 29.98 16.06 -21.70
CA SER A 699 30.44 16.75 -22.90
C SER A 699 29.46 17.84 -23.35
N PRO A 700 29.91 18.89 -24.07
CA PRO A 700 29.01 19.90 -24.65
C PRO A 700 27.94 19.30 -25.59
N GLN A 701 28.21 18.13 -26.16
CA GLN A 701 27.24 17.36 -26.94
C GLN A 701 26.14 16.79 -26.04
N VAL A 702 26.48 16.06 -24.97
CA VAL A 702 25.50 15.53 -24.01
C VAL A 702 24.63 16.64 -23.41
N LEU A 703 25.22 17.79 -23.09
CA LEU A 703 24.48 18.97 -22.60
C LEU A 703 23.55 19.58 -23.67
N GLY A 704 23.89 19.49 -24.95
CA GLY A 704 23.04 19.90 -26.08
C GLY A 704 21.92 18.90 -26.39
N ASP A 705 22.22 17.60 -26.34
CA ASP A 705 21.27 16.53 -26.62
C ASP A 705 20.19 16.46 -25.53
N VAL A 706 20.57 16.54 -24.25
CA VAL A 706 19.63 16.59 -23.11
C VAL A 706 18.75 17.85 -23.15
N ALA A 707 19.33 19.01 -23.50
CA ALA A 707 18.57 20.25 -23.67
C ALA A 707 17.56 20.14 -24.83
N SER A 708 18.00 19.62 -25.98
CA SER A 708 17.17 19.42 -27.16
C SER A 708 16.05 18.40 -26.92
N TYR A 709 16.33 17.33 -26.18
CA TYR A 709 15.35 16.34 -25.76
C TYR A 709 14.31 16.94 -24.81
N ALA A 710 14.74 17.71 -23.81
CA ALA A 710 13.81 18.39 -22.89
C ALA A 710 12.93 19.41 -23.63
N LEU A 711 13.52 20.26 -24.48
CA LEU A 711 12.81 21.25 -25.30
C LEU A 711 11.84 20.65 -26.33
N LYS A 712 12.04 19.38 -26.73
CA LYS A 712 11.17 18.64 -27.64
C LYS A 712 9.99 17.98 -26.93
N ASN A 713 10.20 17.46 -25.72
CA ASN A 713 9.24 16.59 -25.04
C ASN A 713 8.50 17.24 -23.85
N LEU A 714 8.94 18.43 -23.39
CA LEU A 714 8.29 19.20 -22.33
C LEU A 714 7.78 20.57 -22.86
N PRO A 715 6.69 21.12 -22.30
CA PRO A 715 6.32 22.50 -22.57
C PRO A 715 7.38 23.47 -22.04
N LYS A 716 7.57 24.62 -22.72
CA LYS A 716 8.67 25.57 -22.47
C LYS A 716 8.79 26.11 -21.04
N TYR A 717 7.74 26.02 -20.22
CA TYR A 717 7.75 26.43 -18.82
C TYR A 717 8.20 25.31 -17.86
N ALA A 718 8.10 24.04 -18.27
CA ALA A 718 8.46 22.86 -17.47
C ALA A 718 9.90 22.36 -17.72
N VAL A 719 10.49 22.73 -18.86
CA VAL A 719 11.92 22.49 -19.15
C VAL A 719 12.76 23.13 -18.03
N PRO A 720 13.63 22.37 -17.33
CA PRO A 720 14.52 22.94 -16.33
C PRO A 720 15.39 24.04 -16.92
N ILE A 721 15.50 25.16 -16.21
CA ILE A 721 16.44 26.22 -16.55
C ILE A 721 17.84 25.82 -16.08
N PHE A 722 17.94 25.06 -15.00
CA PHE A 722 19.21 24.63 -14.41
C PHE A 722 19.35 23.12 -14.40
N LEU A 723 20.56 22.63 -14.69
CA LEU A 723 20.99 21.28 -14.31
C LEU A 723 21.99 21.38 -13.16
N ARG A 724 21.88 20.47 -12.20
CA ARG A 724 22.86 20.23 -11.14
C ARG A 724 23.41 18.82 -11.32
N VAL A 725 24.57 18.69 -11.94
CA VAL A 725 25.21 17.39 -12.11
C VAL A 725 25.84 17.01 -10.77
N THR A 726 25.52 15.81 -10.29
CA THR A 726 25.87 15.30 -8.95
C THR A 726 26.52 13.92 -9.10
N PRO A 727 27.50 13.53 -8.25
CA PRO A 727 28.18 12.24 -8.42
C PRO A 727 27.27 11.06 -8.07
N GLU A 728 26.35 11.26 -7.14
CA GLU A 728 25.34 10.31 -6.64
C GLU A 728 24.03 11.05 -6.35
N MET A 729 22.93 10.34 -6.06
CA MET A 729 21.67 10.97 -5.61
C MET A 729 21.39 10.64 -4.14
N GLN A 730 21.08 11.67 -3.35
CA GLN A 730 20.74 11.49 -1.94
C GLN A 730 19.39 10.80 -1.76
N ALA A 731 19.40 9.64 -1.11
CA ALA A 731 18.22 8.85 -0.77
C ALA A 731 17.91 8.88 0.74
N THR A 732 16.68 8.54 1.12
CA THR A 732 16.31 8.16 2.49
C THR A 732 16.67 6.70 2.79
N GLY A 733 16.69 6.30 4.06
CA GLY A 733 16.82 4.89 4.49
C GLY A 733 15.65 3.95 4.09
N ASN A 734 14.78 4.38 3.17
CA ASN A 734 13.83 3.52 2.46
C ASN A 734 13.84 3.77 0.94
N ASN A 735 15.02 4.14 0.42
CA ASN A 735 15.33 4.35 -1.00
C ASN A 735 14.36 5.32 -1.69
N LYS A 736 14.21 6.54 -1.16
CA LYS A 736 13.43 7.63 -1.81
C LYS A 736 14.30 8.87 -1.98
N GLN A 737 14.27 9.46 -3.17
CA GLN A 737 15.01 10.69 -3.51
C GLN A 737 14.69 11.83 -2.52
N GLN A 738 15.73 12.50 -2.01
CA GLN A 738 15.57 13.68 -1.14
C GLN A 738 15.56 14.97 -1.95
N LYS A 739 14.43 15.69 -1.98
CA LYS A 739 14.30 16.99 -2.67
C LYS A 739 14.59 18.19 -1.77
N HIS A 740 14.25 18.12 -0.48
CA HIS A 740 14.25 19.31 0.40
C HIS A 740 15.64 19.94 0.60
N VAL A 741 16.70 19.13 0.66
CA VAL A 741 18.09 19.61 0.77
C VAL A 741 18.46 20.41 -0.48
N LEU A 742 18.26 19.81 -1.66
CA LEU A 742 18.52 20.44 -2.97
C LEU A 742 17.69 21.73 -3.17
N GLN A 743 16.41 21.73 -2.77
CA GLN A 743 15.55 22.92 -2.78
C GLN A 743 16.06 24.06 -1.90
N LYS A 744 16.69 23.74 -0.76
CA LYS A 744 17.19 24.71 0.24
C LYS A 744 18.54 25.31 -0.16
N GLU A 745 19.42 24.51 -0.75
CA GLU A 745 20.68 24.96 -1.35
C GLU A 745 20.42 25.78 -2.63
N GLY A 746 19.43 25.35 -3.42
CA GLY A 746 18.99 26.03 -4.63
C GLY A 746 19.97 25.87 -5.78
N VAL A 747 20.35 27.01 -6.38
CA VAL A 747 21.36 27.13 -7.45
C VAL A 747 22.38 28.23 -7.14
N ASP A 748 22.50 28.65 -5.87
CA ASP A 748 23.54 29.58 -5.45
C ASP A 748 24.89 28.81 -5.39
N PRO A 749 25.90 29.17 -6.21
CA PRO A 749 27.15 28.40 -6.26
C PRO A 749 27.97 28.44 -4.96
N SER A 750 27.63 29.35 -4.03
CA SER A 750 28.22 29.41 -2.68
C SER A 750 27.52 28.50 -1.66
N LYS A 751 26.36 27.92 -2.00
CA LYS A 751 25.55 27.04 -1.13
C LYS A 751 25.44 25.59 -1.62
N VAL A 752 25.67 25.36 -2.91
CA VAL A 752 25.67 24.03 -3.53
C VAL A 752 26.93 23.26 -3.12
N ASN A 753 26.80 21.93 -2.97
CA ASN A 753 27.90 21.03 -2.64
C ASN A 753 29.08 21.20 -3.64
N ALA A 754 30.30 21.38 -3.12
CA ALA A 754 31.50 21.60 -3.93
C ALA A 754 31.91 20.42 -4.84
N LYS A 755 31.31 19.22 -4.65
CA LYS A 755 31.44 18.09 -5.60
C LYS A 755 30.57 18.26 -6.86
N ASP A 756 29.50 19.05 -6.79
CA ASP A 756 28.47 19.16 -7.81
C ASP A 756 28.78 20.28 -8.81
N LYS A 757 28.18 20.21 -10.01
CA LYS A 757 28.38 21.21 -11.08
C LYS A 757 27.06 21.77 -11.59
N LEU A 758 26.94 23.10 -11.57
CA LEU A 758 25.76 23.81 -12.04
C LEU A 758 25.90 24.21 -13.51
N TYR A 759 24.81 24.05 -14.26
CA TYR A 759 24.67 24.48 -15.65
C TYR A 759 23.31 25.16 -15.84
N TRP A 760 23.18 26.05 -16.81
CA TRP A 760 21.91 26.71 -17.16
C TRP A 760 21.63 26.72 -18.67
N LEU A 761 20.35 26.72 -19.03
CA LEU A 761 19.87 26.61 -20.39
C LEU A 761 20.12 27.90 -21.18
N ARG A 762 20.89 27.79 -22.27
CA ARG A 762 21.22 28.88 -23.19
C ARG A 762 20.94 28.46 -24.63
N GLY A 763 19.82 28.96 -25.17
CA GLY A 763 19.32 28.56 -26.48
C GLY A 763 18.82 27.11 -26.44
N ALA A 764 19.60 26.21 -27.03
CA ALA A 764 19.31 24.77 -27.13
C ALA A 764 20.40 23.89 -26.49
N THR A 765 21.21 24.43 -25.57
CA THR A 765 22.20 23.66 -24.80
C THR A 765 22.33 24.19 -23.37
N TYR A 766 22.74 23.34 -22.43
CA TYR A 766 23.13 23.76 -21.09
C TYR A 766 24.62 24.17 -21.07
N VAL A 767 24.93 25.32 -20.48
CA VAL A 767 26.32 25.80 -20.31
C VAL A 767 26.64 26.01 -18.82
N PRO A 768 27.91 25.98 -18.37
CA PRO A 768 28.23 26.16 -16.96
C PRO A 768 27.66 27.44 -16.35
N PHE A 769 27.18 27.34 -15.11
CA PHE A 769 26.66 28.45 -14.32
C PHE A 769 27.61 28.72 -13.15
N GLN A 770 28.17 29.92 -13.07
CA GLN A 770 29.23 30.27 -12.13
C GLN A 770 28.81 31.42 -11.20
N GLN A 771 29.60 31.69 -10.15
CA GLN A 771 29.32 32.74 -9.17
C GLN A 771 29.02 34.11 -9.82
N LYS A 772 29.80 34.48 -10.85
CA LYS A 772 29.59 35.69 -11.68
C LYS A 772 28.19 35.80 -12.32
N ASP A 773 27.55 34.66 -12.58
CA ASP A 773 26.25 34.58 -13.23
C ASP A 773 25.12 34.61 -12.20
N TRP A 774 25.36 34.10 -10.99
CA TRP A 774 24.51 34.33 -9.81
C TRP A 774 24.54 35.80 -9.38
N GLU A 775 25.71 36.44 -9.38
CA GLU A 775 25.86 37.89 -9.12
C GLU A 775 25.07 38.73 -10.13
N ARG A 776 25.04 38.35 -11.41
CA ARG A 776 24.21 38.99 -12.45
C ARG A 776 22.70 38.85 -12.19
N LEU A 777 22.24 37.68 -11.71
CA LEU A 777 20.83 37.50 -11.32
C LEU A 777 20.46 38.36 -10.10
N ASN A 778 21.35 38.47 -9.11
CA ASN A 778 21.17 39.38 -7.98
C ASN A 778 21.21 40.86 -8.42
N ALA A 779 21.93 41.21 -9.48
CA ALA A 779 21.90 42.53 -10.12
C ALA A 779 20.66 42.76 -11.03
N GLY A 780 19.64 41.89 -10.95
CA GLY A 780 18.37 42.04 -11.67
C GLY A 780 18.42 41.75 -13.17
N GLN A 781 19.49 41.13 -13.68
CA GLN A 781 19.56 40.71 -15.09
C GLN A 781 18.68 39.48 -15.34
N SER A 782 17.94 39.45 -16.44
CA SER A 782 16.93 38.41 -16.67
C SER A 782 17.55 37.06 -17.02
N VAL A 783 16.84 36.00 -16.66
CA VAL A 783 17.23 34.61 -16.96
C VAL A 783 17.24 34.29 -18.47
N ASN A 784 16.66 35.13 -19.34
CA ASN A 784 16.60 34.91 -20.80
C ASN A 784 17.22 36.08 -21.59
N HIS A 785 18.32 35.83 -22.32
CA HIS A 785 19.02 36.87 -23.10
C HIS A 785 18.27 37.38 -24.37
N ASN A 786 17.04 36.93 -24.64
CA ASN A 786 16.29 37.24 -25.87
C ASN A 786 15.18 38.30 -25.72
N GLU A 787 14.77 38.67 -24.50
CA GLU A 787 13.93 39.86 -24.28
C GLU A 787 14.49 40.65 -23.11
N SER A 788 14.83 41.92 -23.36
CA SER A 788 15.18 42.88 -22.31
C SER A 788 13.89 43.42 -21.69
N LEU A 789 13.96 43.89 -20.44
CA LEU A 789 12.83 44.58 -19.82
C LEU A 789 12.37 45.79 -20.67
N GLN A 790 13.29 46.42 -21.41
CA GLN A 790 12.95 47.46 -22.39
C GLN A 790 12.01 46.96 -23.49
N SER A 791 12.24 45.81 -24.14
CA SER A 791 11.36 45.35 -25.23
C SER A 791 9.93 45.02 -24.74
N PHE A 792 9.79 44.55 -23.50
CA PHE A 792 8.48 44.29 -22.89
C PHE A 792 7.77 45.60 -22.49
N VAL A 793 8.48 46.53 -21.85
CA VAL A 793 7.95 47.87 -21.52
C VAL A 793 7.56 48.63 -22.78
N THR A 794 8.37 48.60 -23.84
CA THR A 794 8.04 49.24 -25.12
C THR A 794 6.76 48.69 -25.73
N ARG A 795 6.52 47.37 -25.67
CA ARG A 795 5.25 46.77 -26.11
C ARG A 795 4.06 47.23 -25.29
N ILE A 796 4.16 47.29 -23.96
CA ILE A 796 3.07 47.77 -23.10
C ILE A 796 2.82 49.27 -23.32
N SER A 797 3.85 50.08 -23.58
CA SER A 797 3.68 51.50 -23.96
C SER A 797 3.17 51.74 -25.40
N THR A 798 2.83 50.68 -26.12
CA THR A 798 2.24 50.73 -27.48
C THR A 798 0.82 50.12 -27.51
N ILE A 799 0.23 49.85 -26.34
CA ILE A 799 -1.16 49.40 -26.13
C ILE A 799 -1.92 50.50 -25.38
#